data_AF-A0A167B0F9-F1
#
_entry.id   AF-A0A167B0F9-F1
#
_cell.length_a   1.000
_cell.length_b   1.000
_cell.length_c   1.000
_cell.angle_alpha   90.00
_cell.angle_beta   90.00
_cell.angle_gamma   90.00
#
_symmetry.space_group_name_H-M   'P 1'
#
loop_
_entity.id
_entity.type
_entity.pdbx_description
1 polymer ?
#
loop_
_entity_poly.entity_id
_entity_poly.type
_entity_poly.pdbx_seq_one_letter_code
_entity_poly.pdbx_strand_id
1 'polypeptide(L)'
;MSGLVTDPPIEGAAVRLVDAQGDALSTVEQTDDQGLFTLMLESDQAAQAHRIEARGGVDVRTGHVLGNLTLSAPHDGSGERAVVSPLTTLVDRRMREMGMSREQAVGHVAERLDLDESVVMADPAEDAATQRASLLITEILMALEGQDDRWERLESEIRSMSPGRLNQAASTLALDQQLPPASQTRLTKIAEQAETLLDLDPAESNAEGMIKAQGLASLRSGLEGYFKLAGKHVNPDHVDPLSRALWEGMGERSVPAGSSALLNIARYVFQVHAMPEDLSNSEADLPLADIRHDLILRDLASQRVIDHTIPLAHGEALGMDNERRMAYFLNSDLSPYHRAERLFDEVFDDAVTDPVFADIAHGMAASGMLEAAELTLRARIFQPAERAEAQRLVGDALFDNGEAEAARERLITAREIHAEVLEAKGIQNLEHEDAAFLSRLSGSFSRAGFTRDAEDTLESVREFTRLAGGKGQEYSNAYRQIAVAAYNAAREAVERYENASNSVSALRNEAESAMILAEKLIWGLGREPNPVFGMINRIYSTRTMYVALYGELAVRMGLTAAVQRSAEEFEDLLNTSQNLDAAGLHLTNVSEVFVYLDRLADYAALIERGETLHGDHWERASAPRAEVRLYEAREQALRGEIEQAIQMTLDARENPTPSGQLRDLTFDLISREVLRPGGQRLALYLVDEGQMAAALAVTEAAAEIALSQALVDERVDARNDWQFVYLGCRRVAFMFDLAGDKARALEHLEDCAERVEQAMSGSTTPTAQFAESIRLLAAAHFWLDDLAGGQRRLSRFTDIGQVFTGSERVAHVIQRAELLIESGDAELALSGLDDAVNTWKELASSAGSDDEIKEALGWLTRGRASQARGSAANIGLVPAYALLVDTLREHVAVTGEIKPNLRSQVADARSTGVDLIIGEGETPAARDLIADLIREQDRDLETRHVVEALTSLRGFAHAKSLADSEDRSSVRNRLLRIIAEELTGWDDFPGSSMARFDFDGDGRPDFFNPQYAESEWMMSPLQMDDDIDGDGIPDTQDLTPYCPGCMDVGSMSRR
;
A
#
# COMPACT_ATOMS: atom_id res chain seq x y z
N MET A 1 -5.75 -0.82 39.82
CA MET A 1 -6.99 -0.02 39.94
C MET A 1 -8.06 -0.67 39.08
N SER A 2 -9.32 -0.67 39.49
CA SER A 2 -10.43 -1.23 38.68
C SER A 2 -11.53 -0.20 38.47
N GLY A 3 -12.22 -0.27 37.35
CA GLY A 3 -13.33 0.63 37.04
C GLY A 3 -14.35 0.01 36.09
N LEU A 4 -15.30 0.85 35.68
CA LEU A 4 -16.40 0.55 34.77
C LEU A 4 -16.50 1.68 33.74
N VAL A 5 -16.64 1.33 32.46
CA VAL A 5 -17.04 2.25 31.39
C VAL A 5 -18.50 1.94 31.04
N THR A 6 -19.39 2.92 31.22
CA THR A 6 -20.84 2.71 31.19
C THR A 6 -21.59 3.88 30.56
N ASP A 7 -22.38 3.52 29.56
CA ASP A 7 -23.60 4.10 29.04
C ASP A 7 -24.29 3.02 28.19
N PRO A 8 -25.25 2.27 28.75
CA PRO A 8 -25.05 0.89 29.29
C PRO A 8 -23.61 0.27 29.20
N PRO A 9 -23.34 -1.00 29.57
CA PRO A 9 -21.96 -1.53 29.53
C PRO A 9 -21.27 -1.35 28.16
N ILE A 10 -20.08 -0.73 28.16
CA ILE A 10 -19.31 -0.48 26.93
C ILE A 10 -18.17 -1.49 26.84
N GLU A 11 -18.26 -2.42 25.89
CA GLU A 11 -17.28 -3.47 25.63
C GLU A 11 -16.15 -2.99 24.70
N GLY A 12 -14.92 -3.43 24.96
CA GLY A 12 -13.77 -3.17 24.10
C GLY A 12 -13.28 -1.72 24.06
N ALA A 13 -13.69 -0.87 25.01
CA ALA A 13 -13.18 0.50 25.13
C ALA A 13 -11.73 0.48 25.59
N ALA A 14 -10.87 1.25 24.93
CA ALA A 14 -9.48 1.42 25.30
C ALA A 14 -9.38 2.38 26.48
N VAL A 15 -8.99 1.86 27.65
CA VAL A 15 -8.93 2.60 28.92
C VAL A 15 -7.49 2.84 29.34
N ARG A 16 -7.19 4.07 29.77
CA ARG A 16 -5.89 4.44 30.31
C ARG A 16 -5.98 5.51 31.39
N LEU A 17 -4.97 5.56 32.24
CA LEU A 17 -4.77 6.63 33.21
C LEU A 17 -3.92 7.73 32.59
N VAL A 18 -4.25 8.99 32.82
CA VAL A 18 -3.49 10.12 32.28
C VAL A 18 -3.24 11.21 33.34
N ASP A 19 -2.19 11.99 33.12
CA ASP A 19 -1.84 13.13 33.97
C ASP A 19 -2.62 14.42 33.62
N ALA A 20 -2.21 15.54 34.21
CA ALA A 20 -2.83 16.86 33.99
C ALA A 20 -2.58 17.41 32.57
N GLN A 21 -1.52 16.95 31.90
CA GLN A 21 -1.15 17.30 30.53
C GLN A 21 -1.87 16.39 29.51
N GLY A 22 -2.39 15.25 29.97
CA GLY A 22 -3.05 14.25 29.14
C GLY A 22 -2.13 13.13 28.66
N ASP A 23 -0.92 13.07 29.21
CA ASP A 23 0.05 12.02 28.91
C ASP A 23 -0.35 10.72 29.61
N ALA A 24 -0.20 9.60 28.91
CA ALA A 24 -0.56 8.29 29.43
C ALA A 24 0.40 7.83 30.53
N LEU A 25 -0.17 7.49 31.69
CA LEU A 25 0.54 6.99 32.87
C LEU A 25 0.43 5.47 33.04
N SER A 26 -0.42 4.80 32.26
CA SER A 26 -0.62 3.35 32.31
C SER A 26 -0.54 2.73 30.92
N THR A 27 -0.37 1.41 30.88
CA THR A 27 -0.73 0.62 29.69
C THR A 27 -2.23 0.80 29.40
N VAL A 28 -2.59 0.69 28.12
CA VAL A 28 -3.98 0.68 27.69
C VAL A 28 -4.56 -0.70 27.98
N GLU A 29 -5.71 -0.75 28.64
CA GLU A 29 -6.46 -1.98 28.88
C GLU A 29 -7.82 -1.88 28.19
N GLN A 30 -8.39 -3.00 27.76
CA GLN A 30 -9.73 -3.02 27.17
C GLN A 30 -10.78 -3.43 28.21
N THR A 31 -11.98 -2.88 28.06
CA THR A 31 -13.14 -3.30 28.85
C THR A 31 -13.71 -4.63 28.38
N ASP A 32 -14.24 -5.43 29.33
CA ASP A 32 -14.98 -6.66 29.03
C ASP A 32 -16.45 -6.39 28.61
N ASP A 33 -17.23 -7.45 28.41
CA ASP A 33 -18.65 -7.38 28.02
C ASP A 33 -19.57 -6.75 29.08
N GLN A 34 -19.05 -6.52 30.29
CA GLN A 34 -19.71 -5.76 31.37
C GLN A 34 -19.14 -4.35 31.52
N GLY A 35 -18.26 -3.90 30.63
CA GLY A 35 -17.61 -2.59 30.69
C GLY A 35 -16.52 -2.50 31.76
N LEU A 36 -16.13 -3.61 32.39
CA LEU A 36 -15.17 -3.61 33.49
C LEU A 36 -13.73 -3.58 32.96
N PHE A 37 -12.86 -2.86 33.66
CA PHE A 37 -11.43 -2.82 33.36
C PHE A 37 -10.58 -2.87 34.63
N THR A 38 -9.33 -3.30 34.48
CA THR A 38 -8.33 -3.29 35.56
C THR A 38 -6.98 -2.77 35.05
N LEU A 39 -6.56 -1.61 35.54
CA LEU A 39 -5.23 -1.03 35.24
C LEU A 39 -4.20 -1.49 36.28
N MET A 40 -3.06 -1.99 35.81
CA MET A 40 -1.88 -2.18 36.66
C MET A 40 -1.08 -0.88 36.75
N LEU A 41 -0.79 -0.41 37.96
CA LEU A 41 -0.14 0.89 38.20
C LEU A 41 1.03 0.74 39.16
N GLU A 42 2.15 1.39 38.85
CA GLU A 42 3.23 1.61 39.81
C GLU A 42 2.86 2.74 40.79
N SER A 43 3.42 2.69 42.00
CA SER A 43 3.00 3.56 43.12
C SER A 43 3.22 5.07 42.89
N ASP A 44 4.16 5.44 42.03
CA ASP A 44 4.50 6.80 41.63
C ASP A 44 3.60 7.33 40.50
N GLN A 45 3.14 6.46 39.59
CA GLN A 45 2.16 6.78 38.54
C GLN A 45 0.79 7.11 39.13
N ALA A 46 0.34 6.33 40.13
CA ALA A 46 -0.95 6.56 40.80
C ALA A 46 -1.02 7.93 41.51
N ALA A 47 0.12 8.48 41.95
CA ALA A 47 0.18 9.80 42.60
C ALA A 47 0.14 10.98 41.61
N GLN A 48 0.46 10.75 40.34
CA GLN A 48 0.46 11.75 39.26
C GLN A 48 -0.85 11.75 38.46
N ALA A 49 -1.65 10.70 38.62
CA ALA A 49 -2.90 10.47 37.93
C ALA A 49 -3.93 11.55 38.19
N HIS A 50 -4.48 12.11 37.12
CA HIS A 50 -5.47 13.19 37.19
C HIS A 50 -6.85 12.74 36.71
N ARG A 51 -6.91 11.89 35.68
CA ARG A 51 -8.16 11.34 35.16
C ARG A 51 -7.96 9.97 34.52
N ILE A 52 -9.08 9.31 34.26
CA ILE A 52 -9.17 8.11 33.46
C ILE A 52 -9.80 8.50 32.13
N GLU A 53 -9.25 8.02 31.02
CA GLU A 53 -9.84 8.15 29.69
C GLU A 53 -10.25 6.78 29.18
N ALA A 54 -11.44 6.69 28.60
CA ALA A 54 -11.90 5.56 27.80
C ALA A 54 -12.21 6.06 26.38
N ARG A 55 -11.73 5.33 25.37
CA ARG A 55 -11.93 5.68 23.95
C ARG A 55 -12.54 4.51 23.20
N GLY A 56 -13.54 4.82 22.36
CA GLY A 56 -14.22 3.83 21.55
C GLY A 56 -14.99 2.81 22.39
N GLY A 57 -15.00 1.56 21.92
CA GLY A 57 -15.85 0.51 22.47
C GLY A 57 -17.28 0.56 21.94
N VAL A 58 -18.09 -0.40 22.37
CA VAL A 58 -19.48 -0.56 21.94
C VAL A 58 -20.40 -0.76 23.11
N ASP A 59 -21.48 0.00 23.13
CA ASP A 59 -22.59 -0.23 24.04
C ASP A 59 -23.31 -1.54 23.64
N VAL A 60 -23.19 -2.54 24.50
CA VAL A 60 -23.73 -3.90 24.26
C VAL A 60 -25.26 -3.97 24.27
N ARG A 61 -25.94 -2.91 24.72
CA ARG A 61 -27.41 -2.82 24.81
C ARG A 61 -28.01 -2.00 23.68
N THR A 62 -27.41 -0.86 23.30
CA THR A 62 -27.93 0.00 22.23
C THR A 62 -27.28 -0.23 20.87
N GLY A 63 -26.11 -0.88 20.83
CA GLY A 63 -25.34 -1.15 19.62
C GLY A 63 -24.56 0.06 19.10
N HIS A 64 -24.50 1.17 19.85
CA HIS A 64 -23.68 2.32 19.47
C HIS A 64 -22.21 1.99 19.48
N VAL A 65 -21.53 2.32 18.37
CA VAL A 65 -20.07 2.27 18.27
C VAL A 65 -19.55 3.65 18.62
N LEU A 66 -18.88 3.79 19.76
CA LEU A 66 -18.47 5.10 20.26
C LEU A 66 -17.33 5.72 19.44
N GLY A 67 -16.66 4.95 18.58
CA GLY A 67 -15.68 5.45 17.61
C GLY A 67 -14.56 6.25 18.27
N ASN A 68 -14.39 7.52 17.88
CA ASN A 68 -13.39 8.44 18.45
C ASN A 68 -13.90 9.20 19.69
N LEU A 69 -15.10 8.91 20.18
CA LEU A 69 -15.65 9.53 21.38
C LEU A 69 -14.76 9.15 22.57
N THR A 70 -14.25 10.19 23.25
CA THR A 70 -13.51 10.02 24.50
C THR A 70 -14.44 10.30 25.66
N LEU A 71 -14.61 9.29 26.51
CA LEU A 71 -15.23 9.43 27.83
C LEU A 71 -14.14 9.60 28.88
N SER A 72 -14.41 10.37 29.91
CA SER A 72 -13.46 10.58 31.01
C SER A 72 -14.12 10.63 32.38
N ALA A 73 -13.30 10.42 33.41
CA ALA A 73 -13.69 10.62 34.80
C ALA A 73 -12.51 11.17 35.61
N PRO A 74 -12.74 12.13 36.52
CA PRO A 74 -11.71 12.60 37.44
C PRO A 74 -11.20 11.46 38.32
N HIS A 75 -9.88 11.36 38.49
CA HIS A 75 -9.26 10.40 39.40
C HIS A 75 -9.08 11.03 40.79
N ASP A 76 -9.53 10.36 41.84
CA ASP A 76 -9.51 10.90 43.21
C ASP A 76 -8.61 10.12 44.18
N GLY A 77 -7.93 9.07 43.72
CA GLY A 77 -7.04 8.24 44.53
C GLY A 77 -7.71 7.49 45.68
N SER A 78 -9.05 7.46 45.74
CA SER A 78 -9.82 6.88 46.86
C SER A 78 -9.77 5.35 46.92
N GLY A 79 -9.44 4.70 45.80
CA GLY A 79 -9.48 3.25 45.65
C GLY A 79 -10.88 2.68 45.43
N GLU A 80 -11.91 3.53 45.34
CA GLU A 80 -13.25 3.11 44.90
C GLU A 80 -13.24 2.76 43.40
N ARG A 81 -14.22 1.95 42.97
CA ARG A 81 -14.37 1.59 41.56
C ARG A 81 -14.70 2.86 40.78
N ALA A 82 -13.83 3.24 39.85
CA ALA A 82 -14.08 4.41 39.02
C ALA A 82 -15.18 4.13 37.98
N VAL A 83 -16.07 5.10 37.78
CA VAL A 83 -17.10 5.06 36.75
C VAL A 83 -16.74 6.08 35.68
N VAL A 84 -16.62 5.63 34.43
CA VAL A 84 -16.39 6.47 33.25
C VAL A 84 -17.67 6.44 32.42
N SER A 85 -18.37 7.57 32.38
CA SER A 85 -19.65 7.74 31.67
C SER A 85 -19.74 9.12 31.02
N PRO A 86 -20.74 9.38 30.16
CA PRO A 86 -21.01 10.71 29.64
C PRO A 86 -21.20 11.77 30.74
N LEU A 87 -21.80 11.38 31.87
CA LEU A 87 -22.02 12.28 33.02
C LEU A 87 -20.70 12.64 33.73
N THR A 88 -19.84 11.65 34.00
CA THR A 88 -18.52 11.92 34.62
C THR A 88 -17.61 12.68 33.66
N THR A 89 -17.81 12.53 32.36
CA THR A 89 -17.08 13.27 31.32
C THR A 89 -17.43 14.75 31.40
N LEU A 90 -18.71 15.10 31.52
CA LEU A 90 -19.13 16.48 31.77
C LEU A 90 -18.49 17.03 33.05
N VAL A 91 -18.45 16.26 34.14
CA VAL A 91 -17.79 16.69 35.40
C VAL A 91 -16.30 16.99 35.18
N ASP A 92 -15.56 16.07 34.55
CA ASP A 92 -14.14 16.24 34.24
C ASP A 92 -13.89 17.49 33.36
N ARG A 93 -14.73 17.69 32.34
CA ARG A 93 -14.64 18.87 31.46
C ARG A 93 -14.92 20.17 32.21
N ARG A 94 -15.92 20.20 33.10
CA ARG A 94 -16.19 21.38 33.96
C ARG A 94 -15.02 21.72 34.88
N MET A 95 -14.35 20.71 35.43
CA MET A 95 -13.15 20.90 36.24
C MET A 95 -12.02 21.52 35.41
N ARG A 96 -11.78 21.02 34.19
CA ARG A 96 -10.68 21.47 33.33
C ARG A 96 -10.91 22.85 32.71
N GLU A 97 -12.07 23.09 32.12
CA GLU A 97 -12.32 24.31 31.34
C GLU A 97 -12.72 25.51 32.20
N MET A 98 -13.39 25.25 33.33
CA MET A 98 -13.88 26.32 34.21
C MET A 98 -13.14 26.36 35.56
N GLY A 99 -12.15 25.50 35.77
CA GLY A 99 -11.36 25.47 37.00
C GLY A 99 -12.18 25.16 38.25
N MET A 100 -13.32 24.47 38.08
CA MET A 100 -14.22 24.11 39.19
C MET A 100 -13.60 23.01 40.07
N SER A 101 -13.88 23.04 41.38
CA SER A 101 -13.62 21.86 42.21
C SER A 101 -14.54 20.70 41.79
N ARG A 102 -14.20 19.47 42.15
CA ARG A 102 -15.03 18.30 41.85
C ARG A 102 -16.46 18.47 42.39
N GLU A 103 -16.62 18.95 43.62
CA GLU A 103 -17.94 19.17 44.22
C GLU A 103 -18.74 20.25 43.48
N GLN A 104 -18.07 21.32 43.04
CA GLN A 104 -18.71 22.37 42.25
C GLN A 104 -19.13 21.87 40.87
N ALA A 105 -18.28 21.07 40.22
CA ALA A 105 -18.56 20.48 38.91
C ALA A 105 -19.73 19.49 39.00
N VAL A 106 -19.75 18.62 40.03
CA VAL A 106 -20.85 17.69 40.31
C VAL A 106 -22.15 18.44 40.54
N GLY A 107 -22.17 19.44 41.43
CA GLY A 107 -23.36 20.26 41.71
C GLY A 107 -23.87 21.00 40.47
N HIS A 108 -22.96 21.50 39.62
CA HIS A 108 -23.34 22.16 38.38
C HIS A 108 -23.95 21.19 37.36
N VAL A 109 -23.37 20.01 37.17
CA VAL A 109 -23.92 18.98 36.27
C VAL A 109 -25.29 18.50 36.78
N ALA A 110 -25.42 18.27 38.09
CA ALA A 110 -26.67 17.89 38.73
C ALA A 110 -27.78 18.95 38.49
N GLU A 111 -27.49 20.23 38.74
CA GLU A 111 -28.45 21.32 38.53
C GLU A 111 -28.92 21.42 37.06
N ARG A 112 -27.99 21.33 36.10
CA ARG A 112 -28.33 21.50 34.67
C ARG A 112 -29.11 20.31 34.12
N LEU A 113 -28.83 19.10 34.58
CA LEU A 113 -29.49 17.89 34.12
C LEU A 113 -30.73 17.51 34.97
N ASP A 114 -31.06 18.29 36.00
CA ASP A 114 -32.15 18.03 36.96
C ASP A 114 -31.97 16.67 37.66
N LEU A 115 -30.76 16.41 38.17
CA LEU A 115 -30.34 15.19 38.84
C LEU A 115 -29.98 15.45 40.31
N ASP A 116 -29.97 14.40 41.14
CA ASP A 116 -29.40 14.45 42.49
C ASP A 116 -27.86 14.39 42.41
N GLU A 117 -27.16 15.19 43.21
CA GLU A 117 -25.68 15.23 43.21
C GLU A 117 -25.05 13.86 43.53
N SER A 118 -25.72 13.04 44.34
CA SER A 118 -25.21 11.74 44.78
C SER A 118 -25.14 10.69 43.67
N VAL A 119 -25.85 10.88 42.55
CA VAL A 119 -25.92 9.91 41.45
C VAL A 119 -25.10 10.31 40.22
N VAL A 120 -24.58 11.55 40.14
CA VAL A 120 -23.83 12.05 38.96
C VAL A 120 -22.52 11.28 38.70
N MET A 121 -21.84 10.86 39.77
CA MET A 121 -20.58 10.10 39.70
C MET A 121 -20.79 8.59 39.83
N ALA A 122 -22.04 8.12 39.98
CA ALA A 122 -22.39 6.71 40.09
C ALA A 122 -22.61 6.09 38.69
N ASP A 123 -22.84 4.78 38.65
CA ASP A 123 -23.21 4.09 37.41
C ASP A 123 -24.60 4.57 36.94
N PRO A 124 -24.73 5.17 35.73
CA PRO A 124 -26.03 5.58 35.20
C PRO A 124 -27.04 4.43 35.14
N ALA A 125 -26.59 3.18 35.02
CA ALA A 125 -27.47 2.01 34.96
C ALA A 125 -28.23 1.73 36.27
N GLU A 126 -27.92 2.43 37.37
CA GLU A 126 -28.60 2.27 38.66
C GLU A 126 -29.76 3.25 38.89
N ASP A 127 -29.89 4.32 38.09
CA ASP A 127 -30.95 5.34 38.23
C ASP A 127 -31.57 5.73 36.87
N ALA A 128 -32.88 5.94 36.85
CA ALA A 128 -33.60 6.19 35.61
C ALA A 128 -33.30 7.58 35.00
N ALA A 129 -33.13 8.59 35.85
CA ALA A 129 -32.90 9.96 35.40
C ALA A 129 -31.48 10.13 34.88
N THR A 130 -30.49 9.53 35.56
CA THR A 130 -29.10 9.48 35.09
C THR A 130 -28.97 8.66 33.82
N GLN A 131 -29.58 7.47 33.73
CA GLN A 131 -29.57 6.64 32.51
C GLN A 131 -30.15 7.41 31.31
N ARG A 132 -31.29 8.09 31.51
CA ARG A 132 -31.91 8.91 30.45
C ARG A 132 -30.99 10.03 29.99
N ALA A 133 -30.37 10.75 30.93
CA ALA A 133 -29.45 11.84 30.59
C ALA A 133 -28.22 11.31 29.84
N SER A 134 -27.65 10.18 30.30
CA SER A 134 -26.51 9.51 29.69
C SER A 134 -26.79 9.10 28.25
N LEU A 135 -27.88 8.35 28.00
CA LEU A 135 -28.29 7.92 26.67
C LEU A 135 -28.50 9.09 25.71
N LEU A 136 -29.19 10.15 26.15
CA LEU A 136 -29.46 11.31 25.32
C LEU A 136 -28.20 12.12 25.01
N ILE A 137 -27.27 12.23 25.96
CA ILE A 137 -25.97 12.86 25.72
C ILE A 137 -25.23 12.07 24.63
N THR A 138 -25.18 10.74 24.75
CA THR A 138 -24.51 9.90 23.75
C THR A 138 -25.16 10.01 22.38
N GLU A 139 -26.49 9.92 22.27
CA GLU A 139 -27.21 10.12 21.00
C GLU A 139 -26.86 11.45 20.33
N ILE A 140 -26.85 12.56 21.10
CA ILE A 140 -26.50 13.87 20.58
C ILE A 140 -25.04 13.88 20.09
N LEU A 141 -24.12 13.31 20.85
CA LEU A 141 -22.70 13.24 20.47
C LEU A 141 -22.47 12.37 19.23
N MET A 142 -23.22 11.27 19.09
CA MET A 142 -23.21 10.41 17.91
C MET A 142 -23.84 11.09 16.68
N ALA A 143 -24.79 12.01 16.87
CA ALA A 143 -25.30 12.83 15.77
C ALA A 143 -24.35 13.94 15.33
N LEU A 144 -23.43 14.34 16.20
CA LEU A 144 -22.33 15.26 15.92
C LEU A 144 -21.07 14.55 15.42
N GLU A 145 -21.18 13.28 15.02
CA GLU A 145 -20.08 12.53 14.44
C GLU A 145 -19.45 13.27 13.24
N GLY A 146 -18.13 13.17 13.10
CA GLY A 146 -17.33 13.94 12.14
C GLY A 146 -16.95 15.37 12.59
N GLN A 147 -17.55 15.93 13.65
CA GLN A 147 -17.16 17.25 14.18
C GLN A 147 -16.05 17.11 15.25
N ASP A 148 -15.09 18.04 15.30
CA ASP A 148 -14.00 18.02 16.29
C ASP A 148 -14.41 18.60 17.65
N ASP A 149 -15.45 19.44 17.68
CA ASP A 149 -15.91 20.22 18.84
C ASP A 149 -17.23 19.69 19.44
N ARG A 150 -17.50 18.38 19.32
CA ARG A 150 -18.79 17.75 19.70
C ARG A 150 -19.19 18.06 21.14
N TRP A 151 -18.25 17.88 22.06
CA TRP A 151 -18.47 18.11 23.48
C TRP A 151 -18.67 19.60 23.78
N GLU A 152 -17.88 20.47 23.16
CA GLU A 152 -17.97 21.92 23.30
C GLU A 152 -19.33 22.45 22.86
N ARG A 153 -19.84 21.95 21.72
CA ARG A 153 -21.17 22.27 21.21
C ARG A 153 -22.27 21.81 22.16
N LEU A 154 -22.26 20.54 22.56
CA LEU A 154 -23.24 20.01 23.51
C LEU A 154 -23.20 20.74 24.84
N GLU A 155 -22.02 21.01 25.39
CA GLU A 155 -21.87 21.73 26.65
C GLU A 155 -22.38 23.17 26.59
N SER A 156 -22.24 23.82 25.43
CA SER A 156 -22.81 25.14 25.20
C SER A 156 -24.33 25.11 25.33
N GLU A 157 -24.97 24.09 24.77
CA GLU A 157 -26.42 23.95 24.85
C GLU A 157 -26.91 23.46 26.23
N ILE A 158 -26.16 22.59 26.91
CA ILE A 158 -26.45 22.20 28.29
C ILE A 158 -26.44 23.43 29.23
N ARG A 159 -25.63 24.46 28.94
CA ARG A 159 -25.64 25.72 29.71
C ARG A 159 -26.88 26.58 29.44
N SER A 160 -27.41 26.55 28.23
CA SER A 160 -28.49 27.44 27.77
C SER A 160 -29.88 26.84 27.96
N MET A 161 -29.99 25.51 28.00
CA MET A 161 -31.26 24.80 28.12
C MET A 161 -31.93 24.98 29.49
N SER A 162 -33.24 24.72 29.53
CA SER A 162 -33.94 24.56 30.80
C SER A 162 -33.45 23.28 31.52
N PRO A 163 -33.36 23.25 32.87
CA PRO A 163 -32.89 22.07 33.60
C PRO A 163 -33.58 20.78 33.15
N GLY A 164 -32.78 19.74 32.88
CA GLY A 164 -33.24 18.41 32.46
C GLY A 164 -33.82 18.32 31.04
N ARG A 165 -33.83 19.41 30.26
CA ARG A 165 -34.43 19.46 28.91
C ARG A 165 -33.42 19.26 27.79
N LEU A 166 -32.76 18.10 27.75
CA LEU A 166 -31.82 17.73 26.66
C LEU A 166 -32.48 17.73 25.26
N ASN A 167 -33.81 17.58 25.19
CA ASN A 167 -34.55 17.74 23.93
C ASN A 167 -34.43 19.16 23.35
N GLN A 168 -34.32 20.19 24.20
CA GLN A 168 -34.05 21.57 23.77
C GLN A 168 -32.62 21.71 23.23
N ALA A 169 -31.64 21.08 23.88
CA ALA A 169 -30.26 21.08 23.40
C ALA A 169 -30.15 20.46 22.00
N ALA A 170 -30.74 19.27 21.80
CA ALA A 170 -30.79 18.62 20.49
C ALA A 170 -31.51 19.49 19.44
N SER A 171 -32.65 20.10 19.79
CA SER A 171 -33.41 20.98 18.88
C SER A 171 -32.61 22.23 18.47
N THR A 172 -31.87 22.84 19.41
CA THR A 172 -31.06 24.01 19.10
C THR A 172 -29.89 23.65 18.19
N LEU A 173 -29.19 22.54 18.46
CA LEU A 173 -28.12 22.04 17.59
C LEU A 173 -28.66 21.68 16.20
N ALA A 174 -29.87 21.12 16.09
CA ALA A 174 -30.48 20.79 14.80
C ALA A 174 -30.71 22.02 13.90
N LEU A 175 -30.77 23.22 14.48
CA LEU A 175 -30.94 24.49 13.75
C LEU A 175 -29.60 25.12 13.35
N ASP A 176 -28.46 24.54 13.76
CA ASP A 176 -27.14 25.05 13.43
C ASP A 176 -26.80 24.76 11.96
N GLN A 177 -26.77 25.82 11.15
CA GLN A 177 -26.48 25.76 9.72
C GLN A 177 -25.02 25.39 9.41
N GLN A 178 -24.14 25.37 10.41
CA GLN A 178 -22.76 24.89 10.26
C GLN A 178 -22.68 23.36 10.27
N LEU A 179 -23.69 22.67 10.81
CA LEU A 179 -23.72 21.22 10.81
C LEU A 179 -24.19 20.66 9.46
N PRO A 180 -23.71 19.46 9.06
CA PRO A 180 -24.21 18.77 7.88
C PRO A 180 -25.72 18.53 7.95
N PRO A 181 -26.46 18.55 6.81
CA PRO A 181 -27.90 18.29 6.79
C PRO A 181 -28.29 16.93 7.39
N ALA A 182 -27.42 15.93 7.27
CA ALA A 182 -27.60 14.61 7.89
C ALA A 182 -27.61 14.72 9.44
N SER A 183 -26.63 15.42 10.01
CA SER A 183 -26.54 15.68 11.46
C SER A 183 -27.75 16.46 11.97
N GLN A 184 -28.17 17.51 11.26
CA GLN A 184 -29.37 18.30 11.59
C GLN A 184 -30.64 17.42 11.64
N THR A 185 -30.79 16.55 10.64
CA THR A 185 -31.93 15.61 10.57
C THR A 185 -31.89 14.62 11.74
N ARG A 186 -30.70 14.09 12.07
CA ARG A 186 -30.51 13.15 13.18
C ARG A 186 -30.83 13.80 14.52
N LEU A 187 -30.34 15.03 14.75
CA LEU A 187 -30.61 15.82 15.96
C LEU A 187 -32.10 16.17 16.13
N THR A 188 -32.81 16.45 15.03
CA THR A 188 -34.26 16.67 15.05
C THR A 188 -34.99 15.41 15.56
N LYS A 189 -34.62 14.24 15.03
CA LYS A 189 -35.19 12.96 15.49
C LYS A 189 -34.85 12.68 16.95
N ILE A 190 -33.62 12.95 17.38
CA ILE A 190 -33.21 12.79 18.78
C ILE A 190 -34.03 13.70 19.70
N ALA A 191 -34.35 14.93 19.28
CA ALA A 191 -35.20 15.82 20.07
C ALA A 191 -36.62 15.25 20.26
N GLU A 192 -37.21 14.66 19.23
CA GLU A 192 -38.51 13.98 19.30
C GLU A 192 -38.47 12.72 20.19
N GLN A 193 -37.40 11.94 20.06
CA GLN A 193 -37.14 10.76 20.90
C GLN A 193 -36.99 11.15 22.38
N ALA A 194 -36.25 12.23 22.66
CA ALA A 194 -36.05 12.75 23.99
C ALA A 194 -37.36 13.18 24.66
N GLU A 195 -38.32 13.76 23.92
CA GLU A 195 -39.65 14.03 24.47
C GLU A 195 -40.40 12.75 24.82
N THR A 196 -40.29 11.72 23.98
CA THR A 196 -40.93 10.42 24.25
C THR A 196 -40.37 9.76 25.53
N LEU A 197 -39.05 9.85 25.76
CA LEU A 197 -38.42 9.33 26.99
C LEU A 197 -38.78 10.13 28.25
N LEU A 198 -39.16 11.39 28.12
CA LEU A 198 -39.66 12.21 29.24
C LEU A 198 -41.07 11.79 29.68
N ASP A 199 -41.89 11.28 28.75
CA ASP A 199 -43.30 10.98 28.95
C ASP A 199 -43.60 9.51 29.32
N LEU A 200 -42.57 8.71 29.67
CA LEU A 200 -42.71 7.30 30.03
C LEU A 200 -43.56 7.07 31.29
N ASP A 201 -44.26 5.93 31.33
CA ASP A 201 -45.06 5.52 32.50
C ASP A 201 -44.14 5.38 33.73
N PRO A 202 -44.54 5.90 34.91
CA PRO A 202 -43.80 5.70 36.17
C PRO A 202 -43.41 4.24 36.48
N ALA A 203 -44.17 3.25 36.00
CA ALA A 203 -43.86 1.83 36.18
C ALA A 203 -42.69 1.33 35.30
N GLU A 204 -42.43 2.01 34.18
CA GLU A 204 -41.30 1.76 33.26
C GLU A 204 -40.16 2.77 33.46
N SER A 205 -40.29 3.66 34.45
CA SER A 205 -39.29 4.70 34.78
C SER A 205 -38.13 4.18 35.64
N ASN A 206 -37.54 3.05 35.26
CA ASN A 206 -36.26 2.54 35.80
C ASN A 206 -35.20 2.52 34.69
N ALA A 207 -33.91 2.32 35.02
CA ALA A 207 -32.83 2.36 34.04
C ALA A 207 -33.03 1.38 32.87
N GLU A 208 -33.47 0.14 33.16
CA GLU A 208 -33.75 -0.89 32.15
C GLU A 208 -34.91 -0.49 31.21
N GLY A 209 -35.96 0.13 31.77
CA GLY A 209 -37.07 0.68 31.01
C GLY A 209 -36.68 1.83 30.09
N MET A 210 -35.71 2.66 30.50
CA MET A 210 -35.12 3.70 29.64
C MET A 210 -34.37 3.10 28.46
N ILE A 211 -33.56 2.07 28.68
CA ILE A 211 -32.83 1.35 27.62
C ILE A 211 -33.82 0.74 26.62
N LYS A 212 -34.86 0.07 27.11
CA LYS A 212 -35.92 -0.50 26.27
C LYS A 212 -36.66 0.57 25.46
N ALA A 213 -37.08 1.65 26.11
CA ALA A 213 -37.79 2.74 25.44
C ALA A 213 -36.95 3.39 24.34
N GLN A 214 -35.66 3.62 24.62
CA GLN A 214 -34.74 4.11 23.60
C GLN A 214 -34.56 3.08 22.48
N GLY A 215 -34.31 1.81 22.81
CA GLY A 215 -34.14 0.78 21.80
C GLY A 215 -35.31 0.71 20.82
N LEU A 216 -36.54 0.71 21.34
CA LEU A 216 -37.76 0.75 20.51
C LEU A 216 -37.88 2.02 19.67
N ALA A 217 -37.48 3.18 20.20
CA ALA A 217 -37.50 4.44 19.46
C ALA A 217 -36.47 4.47 18.31
N SER A 218 -35.29 3.91 18.53
CA SER A 218 -34.28 3.71 17.48
C SER A 218 -34.76 2.77 16.39
N LEU A 219 -35.33 1.63 16.75
CA LEU A 219 -35.90 0.67 15.80
C LEU A 219 -37.04 1.28 14.99
N ARG A 220 -37.94 2.03 15.62
CA ARG A 220 -39.04 2.74 14.93
C ARG A 220 -38.48 3.71 13.89
N SER A 221 -37.59 4.61 14.30
CA SER A 221 -37.00 5.64 13.44
C SER A 221 -36.25 5.03 12.24
N GLY A 222 -35.56 3.92 12.45
CA GLY A 222 -34.81 3.26 11.41
C GLY A 222 -35.67 2.38 10.49
N LEU A 223 -36.70 1.70 11.01
CA LEU A 223 -37.70 1.01 10.18
C LEU A 223 -38.45 1.99 9.27
N GLU A 224 -38.85 3.15 9.80
CA GLU A 224 -39.46 4.23 9.00
C GLU A 224 -38.49 4.73 7.92
N GLY A 225 -37.20 4.86 8.26
CA GLY A 225 -36.14 5.16 7.31
C GLY A 225 -36.03 4.11 6.20
N TYR A 226 -36.01 2.84 6.56
CA TYR A 226 -35.97 1.72 5.63
C TYR A 226 -37.21 1.68 4.73
N PHE A 227 -38.42 1.90 5.26
CA PHE A 227 -39.64 1.92 4.43
C PHE A 227 -39.63 3.04 3.41
N LYS A 228 -39.14 4.22 3.81
CA LYS A 228 -38.93 5.34 2.89
C LYS A 228 -37.93 4.97 1.79
N LEU A 229 -36.81 4.34 2.15
CA LEU A 229 -35.79 3.88 1.21
C LEU A 229 -36.34 2.83 0.23
N ALA A 230 -37.07 1.84 0.75
CA ALA A 230 -37.72 0.79 -0.02
C ALA A 230 -38.94 1.26 -0.83
N GLY A 231 -39.33 2.54 -0.73
CA GLY A 231 -40.51 3.10 -1.39
C GLY A 231 -41.84 2.51 -0.89
N LYS A 232 -41.86 1.87 0.29
CA LYS A 232 -43.04 1.23 0.86
C LYS A 232 -43.82 2.19 1.75
N HIS A 233 -45.14 2.20 1.60
CA HIS A 233 -46.04 2.88 2.53
C HIS A 233 -46.43 1.89 3.63
N VAL A 234 -46.23 2.26 4.89
CA VAL A 234 -46.53 1.43 6.05
C VAL A 234 -47.57 2.12 6.92
N ASN A 235 -48.54 1.35 7.42
CA ASN A 235 -49.48 1.82 8.42
C ASN A 235 -48.73 2.09 9.73
N PRO A 236 -48.87 3.29 10.34
CA PRO A 236 -48.23 3.60 11.62
C PRO A 236 -48.53 2.57 12.73
N ASP A 237 -49.71 1.95 12.71
CA ASP A 237 -50.12 0.93 13.69
C ASP A 237 -49.27 -0.35 13.64
N HIS A 238 -48.52 -0.57 12.55
CA HIS A 238 -47.65 -1.74 12.35
C HIS A 238 -46.22 -1.55 12.83
N VAL A 239 -45.74 -0.30 12.91
CA VAL A 239 -44.34 -0.01 13.23
C VAL A 239 -44.02 -0.40 14.67
N ASP A 240 -44.91 -0.06 15.62
CA ASP A 240 -44.71 -0.33 17.04
C ASP A 240 -44.69 -1.83 17.40
N PRO A 241 -45.66 -2.66 16.94
CA PRO A 241 -45.60 -4.10 17.14
C PRO A 241 -44.37 -4.74 16.50
N LEU A 242 -43.95 -4.28 15.31
CA LEU A 242 -42.78 -4.80 14.61
C LEU A 242 -41.48 -4.46 15.36
N SER A 243 -41.29 -3.20 15.78
CA SER A 243 -40.14 -2.79 16.60
C SER A 243 -40.02 -3.62 17.87
N ARG A 244 -41.15 -3.91 18.53
CA ARG A 244 -41.16 -4.76 19.73
C ARG A 244 -40.77 -6.20 19.42
N ALA A 245 -41.28 -6.77 18.34
CA ALA A 245 -40.93 -8.13 17.93
C ALA A 245 -39.43 -8.26 17.60
N LEU A 246 -38.86 -7.26 16.92
CA LEU A 246 -37.42 -7.21 16.63
C LEU A 246 -36.58 -7.09 17.90
N TRP A 247 -36.93 -6.17 18.80
CA TRP A 247 -36.22 -5.99 20.07
C TRP A 247 -36.19 -7.27 20.91
N GLU A 248 -37.32 -7.98 20.99
CA GLU A 248 -37.41 -9.28 21.68
C GLU A 248 -36.59 -10.36 20.96
N GLY A 249 -36.65 -10.44 19.62
CA GLY A 249 -35.88 -11.40 18.81
C GLY A 249 -34.36 -11.20 18.92
N MET A 250 -33.90 -9.95 18.96
CA MET A 250 -32.50 -9.58 19.20
C MET A 250 -32.03 -9.82 20.65
N GLY A 251 -32.89 -10.36 21.51
CA GLY A 251 -32.55 -10.65 22.91
C GLY A 251 -32.54 -9.41 23.80
N GLU A 252 -33.51 -8.50 23.61
CA GLU A 252 -33.70 -7.28 24.40
C GLU A 252 -32.52 -6.29 24.27
N ARG A 253 -31.93 -6.30 23.07
CA ARG A 253 -30.90 -5.38 22.58
C ARG A 253 -31.46 -4.54 21.44
N SER A 254 -30.82 -3.40 21.18
CA SER A 254 -31.15 -2.52 20.05
C SER A 254 -29.93 -2.32 19.16
N VAL A 255 -30.18 -1.68 18.03
CA VAL A 255 -29.18 -1.18 17.09
C VAL A 255 -29.47 0.30 16.76
N PRO A 256 -28.48 1.11 16.36
CA PRO A 256 -28.70 2.48 15.95
C PRO A 256 -29.59 2.57 14.69
N ALA A 257 -30.46 3.59 14.62
CA ALA A 257 -31.46 3.75 13.56
C ALA A 257 -30.93 3.85 12.11
N GLY A 258 -29.62 4.05 11.93
CA GLY A 258 -28.97 4.17 10.62
C GLY A 258 -27.78 3.22 10.43
N SER A 259 -27.68 2.17 11.26
CA SER A 259 -26.57 1.21 11.17
C SER A 259 -26.82 0.17 10.07
N SER A 260 -25.73 -0.42 9.57
CA SER A 260 -25.79 -1.58 8.67
C SER A 260 -26.52 -2.76 9.31
N ALA A 261 -26.38 -2.94 10.64
CA ALA A 261 -27.10 -3.97 11.39
C ALA A 261 -28.62 -3.85 11.22
N LEU A 262 -29.18 -2.65 11.39
CA LEU A 262 -30.61 -2.44 11.25
C LEU A 262 -31.07 -2.68 9.81
N LEU A 263 -30.25 -2.28 8.84
CA LEU A 263 -30.54 -2.49 7.43
C LEU A 263 -30.56 -3.99 7.08
N ASN A 264 -29.56 -4.74 7.53
CA ASN A 264 -29.49 -6.19 7.37
C ASN A 264 -30.70 -6.88 8.02
N ILE A 265 -31.06 -6.49 9.25
CA ILE A 265 -32.24 -7.00 9.97
C ILE A 265 -33.51 -6.72 9.19
N ALA A 266 -33.70 -5.47 8.74
CA ALA A 266 -34.91 -5.07 8.03
C ALA A 266 -35.06 -5.83 6.72
N ARG A 267 -33.99 -5.95 5.92
CA ARG A 267 -33.99 -6.74 4.68
C ARG A 267 -34.28 -8.22 4.94
N TYR A 268 -33.55 -8.82 5.88
CA TYR A 268 -33.71 -10.22 6.28
C TYR A 268 -35.14 -10.54 6.71
N VAL A 269 -35.73 -9.72 7.59
CA VAL A 269 -37.09 -9.95 8.10
C VAL A 269 -38.12 -9.87 6.97
N PHE A 270 -37.96 -8.90 6.07
CA PHE A 270 -38.86 -8.74 4.94
C PHE A 270 -38.78 -9.86 3.92
N GLN A 271 -37.59 -10.46 3.76
CA GLN A 271 -37.36 -11.54 2.83
C GLN A 271 -37.78 -12.90 3.39
N VAL A 272 -37.47 -13.16 4.67
CA VAL A 272 -37.62 -14.50 5.27
C VAL A 272 -38.98 -14.70 5.94
N HIS A 273 -39.55 -13.67 6.58
CA HIS A 273 -40.75 -13.83 7.41
C HIS A 273 -42.08 -13.69 6.67
N ALA A 274 -42.11 -13.78 5.34
CA ALA A 274 -43.34 -13.69 4.53
C ALA A 274 -44.19 -12.44 4.87
N MET A 275 -43.54 -11.28 4.95
CA MET A 275 -44.21 -10.01 5.25
C MET A 275 -45.31 -9.70 4.23
N PRO A 276 -46.47 -9.15 4.64
CA PRO A 276 -47.53 -8.76 3.72
C PRO A 276 -47.04 -7.80 2.62
N GLU A 277 -47.52 -8.00 1.37
CA GLU A 277 -47.18 -7.10 0.26
C GLU A 277 -47.68 -5.68 0.49
N ASP A 278 -48.90 -5.53 1.03
CA ASP A 278 -49.51 -4.25 1.37
C ASP A 278 -49.48 -3.99 2.88
N LEU A 279 -48.41 -3.34 3.32
CA LEU A 279 -48.25 -2.89 4.71
C LEU A 279 -49.03 -1.61 5.03
N SER A 280 -49.74 -1.01 4.08
CA SER A 280 -50.61 0.14 4.37
C SER A 280 -51.96 -0.30 4.97
N ASN A 281 -52.35 -1.56 4.75
CA ASN A 281 -53.55 -2.15 5.33
C ASN A 281 -53.39 -2.38 6.84
N SER A 282 -54.17 -1.66 7.66
CA SER A 282 -54.18 -1.81 9.13
C SER A 282 -54.58 -3.21 9.62
N GLU A 283 -55.31 -3.99 8.80
CA GLU A 283 -55.76 -5.34 9.16
C GLU A 283 -54.79 -6.45 8.70
N ALA A 284 -53.64 -6.10 8.11
CA ALA A 284 -52.64 -7.07 7.70
C ALA A 284 -52.05 -7.82 8.91
N ASP A 285 -51.99 -9.15 8.82
CA ASP A 285 -51.41 -9.99 9.86
C ASP A 285 -49.89 -10.03 9.71
N LEU A 286 -49.17 -9.59 10.74
CA LEU A 286 -47.71 -9.57 10.75
C LEU A 286 -47.17 -10.83 11.44
N PRO A 287 -46.07 -11.41 10.95
CA PRO A 287 -45.42 -12.62 11.49
C PRO A 287 -44.66 -12.35 12.81
N LEU A 288 -45.23 -11.56 13.72
CA LEU A 288 -44.56 -11.08 14.93
C LEU A 288 -44.12 -12.21 15.86
N ALA A 289 -44.85 -13.33 15.89
CA ALA A 289 -44.48 -14.48 16.71
C ALA A 289 -43.21 -15.16 16.19
N ASP A 290 -43.04 -15.27 14.87
CA ASP A 290 -41.90 -15.92 14.24
C ASP A 290 -40.65 -15.04 14.40
N ILE A 291 -40.79 -13.72 14.15
CA ILE A 291 -39.72 -12.73 14.34
C ILE A 291 -39.18 -12.77 15.78
N ARG A 292 -40.06 -12.88 16.79
CA ARG A 292 -39.65 -12.89 18.22
C ARG A 292 -38.78 -14.06 18.63
N HIS A 293 -38.88 -15.18 17.92
CA HIS A 293 -38.14 -16.41 18.25
C HIS A 293 -37.01 -16.67 17.27
N ASP A 294 -36.76 -15.76 16.34
CA ASP A 294 -35.68 -15.88 15.36
C ASP A 294 -34.33 -15.52 16.01
N LEU A 295 -33.50 -16.55 16.19
CA LEU A 295 -32.19 -16.40 16.81
C LEU A 295 -31.18 -15.69 15.90
N ILE A 296 -31.39 -15.70 14.58
CA ILE A 296 -30.49 -15.05 13.59
C ILE A 296 -30.47 -13.54 13.80
N LEU A 297 -31.56 -12.96 14.31
CA LEU A 297 -31.64 -11.52 14.60
C LEU A 297 -30.57 -11.05 15.59
N ARG A 298 -30.11 -11.93 16.49
CA ARG A 298 -29.03 -11.60 17.44
C ARG A 298 -27.69 -11.47 16.74
N ASP A 299 -27.43 -12.34 15.78
CA ASP A 299 -26.20 -12.32 15.00
C ASP A 299 -26.18 -11.10 14.08
N LEU A 300 -27.29 -10.82 13.38
CA LEU A 300 -27.43 -9.62 12.55
C LEU A 300 -27.32 -8.32 13.37
N ALA A 301 -27.85 -8.28 14.59
CA ALA A 301 -27.72 -7.13 15.48
C ALA A 301 -26.26 -6.85 15.90
N SER A 302 -25.40 -7.86 15.85
CA SER A 302 -23.98 -7.73 16.16
C SER A 302 -23.12 -7.33 14.95
N GLN A 303 -23.63 -7.48 13.72
CA GLN A 303 -22.93 -7.11 12.50
C GLN A 303 -22.76 -5.60 12.39
N ARG A 304 -21.65 -5.14 11.81
CA ARG A 304 -21.35 -3.71 11.64
C ARG A 304 -21.13 -3.29 10.18
N VAL A 305 -21.28 -4.23 9.28
CA VAL A 305 -21.13 -4.07 7.84
C VAL A 305 -22.38 -4.56 7.14
N ILE A 306 -22.56 -4.16 5.89
CA ILE A 306 -23.61 -4.70 5.04
C ILE A 306 -23.28 -6.18 4.79
N ASP A 307 -24.24 -7.07 5.04
CA ASP A 307 -24.10 -8.48 4.68
C ASP A 307 -24.51 -8.63 3.21
N HIS A 308 -23.53 -8.83 2.32
CA HIS A 308 -23.77 -8.90 0.88
C HIS A 308 -24.70 -10.05 0.46
N THR A 309 -24.91 -11.05 1.33
CA THR A 309 -25.73 -12.22 1.05
C THR A 309 -27.21 -12.00 1.33
N ILE A 310 -27.59 -10.87 1.93
CA ILE A 310 -28.98 -10.51 2.20
C ILE A 310 -29.52 -9.67 1.04
N PRO A 311 -30.60 -10.10 0.34
CA PRO A 311 -31.15 -9.36 -0.78
C PRO A 311 -31.51 -7.92 -0.45
N LEU A 312 -31.15 -7.02 -1.36
CA LEU A 312 -31.60 -5.64 -1.42
C LEU A 312 -33.13 -5.58 -1.53
N ALA A 313 -33.76 -4.54 -0.98
CA ALA A 313 -35.13 -4.25 -1.33
C ALA A 313 -35.20 -3.78 -2.80
N HIS A 314 -36.35 -3.93 -3.46
CA HIS A 314 -36.52 -3.48 -4.86
C HIS A 314 -36.19 -2.01 -5.11
N GLY A 315 -36.35 -1.12 -4.12
CA GLY A 315 -35.97 0.30 -4.23
C GLY A 315 -34.47 0.57 -4.03
N GLU A 316 -33.72 -0.44 -3.61
CA GLU A 316 -32.29 -0.38 -3.27
C GLU A 316 -31.39 -1.00 -4.36
N ALA A 317 -31.97 -1.55 -5.45
CA ALA A 317 -31.19 -2.09 -6.57
C ALA A 317 -30.12 -1.07 -7.01
N LEU A 318 -28.88 -1.56 -7.14
CA LEU A 318 -27.73 -0.69 -7.39
C LEU A 318 -27.78 -0.11 -8.81
N GLY A 319 -28.27 -0.89 -9.79
CA GLY A 319 -28.28 -0.46 -11.18
C GLY A 319 -26.88 -0.11 -11.66
N MET A 320 -26.73 0.84 -12.58
CA MET A 320 -25.42 1.34 -13.08
C MET A 320 -24.93 2.58 -12.30
N ASP A 321 -25.39 2.79 -11.07
CA ASP A 321 -25.04 3.97 -10.28
C ASP A 321 -23.69 3.74 -9.57
N ASN A 322 -22.65 4.44 -10.05
CA ASN A 322 -21.28 4.29 -9.56
C ASN A 322 -21.16 4.52 -8.05
N GLU A 323 -21.79 5.58 -7.56
CA GLU A 323 -21.70 5.99 -6.15
C GLU A 323 -22.38 4.94 -5.26
N ARG A 324 -23.55 4.45 -5.67
CA ARG A 324 -24.27 3.39 -4.94
C ARG A 324 -23.51 2.07 -4.90
N ARG A 325 -22.93 1.64 -6.02
CA ARG A 325 -22.14 0.41 -6.12
C ARG A 325 -20.92 0.46 -5.22
N MET A 326 -20.14 1.53 -5.35
CA MET A 326 -18.95 1.76 -4.53
C MET A 326 -19.32 1.83 -3.03
N ALA A 327 -20.35 2.61 -2.67
CA ALA A 327 -20.78 2.74 -1.28
C ALA A 327 -21.28 1.40 -0.72
N TYR A 328 -22.00 0.59 -1.50
CA TYR A 328 -22.43 -0.74 -1.08
C TYR A 328 -21.23 -1.67 -0.84
N PHE A 329 -20.35 -1.81 -1.84
CA PHE A 329 -19.20 -2.71 -1.78
C PHE A 329 -18.26 -2.37 -0.62
N LEU A 330 -17.86 -1.11 -0.48
CA LEU A 330 -16.88 -0.69 0.52
C LEU A 330 -17.41 -0.73 1.96
N ASN A 331 -18.74 -0.67 2.15
CA ASN A 331 -19.38 -0.82 3.46
C ASN A 331 -19.87 -2.27 3.73
N SER A 332 -19.62 -3.21 2.81
CA SER A 332 -20.00 -4.61 2.96
C SER A 332 -18.89 -5.46 3.57
N ASP A 333 -19.22 -6.71 3.93
CA ASP A 333 -18.28 -7.74 4.34
C ASP A 333 -17.30 -8.18 3.23
N LEU A 334 -17.51 -7.74 1.98
CA LEU A 334 -16.58 -7.96 0.87
C LEU A 334 -15.42 -6.94 0.84
N SER A 335 -15.61 -5.79 1.49
CA SER A 335 -14.63 -4.70 1.51
C SER A 335 -13.26 -5.22 1.93
N PRO A 336 -12.19 -4.97 1.14
CA PRO A 336 -10.84 -5.40 1.49
C PRO A 336 -10.39 -4.80 2.83
N TYR A 337 -10.86 -3.59 3.15
CA TYR A 337 -10.57 -2.93 4.41
C TYR A 337 -11.21 -3.66 5.59
N HIS A 338 -12.51 -3.96 5.50
CA HIS A 338 -13.19 -4.71 6.57
C HIS A 338 -12.56 -6.10 6.77
N ARG A 339 -12.31 -6.82 5.67
CA ARG A 339 -11.70 -8.14 5.72
C ARG A 339 -10.30 -8.10 6.31
N ALA A 340 -9.52 -7.04 6.05
CA ALA A 340 -8.21 -6.84 6.66
C ALA A 340 -8.31 -6.56 8.16
N GLU A 341 -9.24 -5.69 8.60
CA GLU A 341 -9.48 -5.41 10.03
C GLU A 341 -9.79 -6.69 10.81
N ARG A 342 -10.66 -7.55 10.26
CA ARG A 342 -11.08 -8.81 10.87
C ARG A 342 -9.95 -9.82 11.09
N LEU A 343 -8.81 -9.66 10.43
CA LEU A 343 -7.63 -10.49 10.69
C LEU A 343 -7.02 -10.19 12.08
N PHE A 344 -7.32 -9.02 12.67
CA PHE A 344 -6.69 -8.53 13.89
C PHE A 344 -7.64 -8.36 15.07
N ASP A 345 -8.87 -8.89 15.01
CA ASP A 345 -9.84 -8.79 16.11
C ASP A 345 -9.29 -9.25 17.48
N GLU A 346 -8.33 -10.18 17.47
CA GLU A 346 -7.66 -10.73 18.67
C GLU A 346 -6.16 -10.40 18.73
N VAL A 347 -5.71 -9.37 18.01
CA VAL A 347 -4.30 -8.97 17.93
C VAL A 347 -4.10 -7.57 18.50
N PHE A 348 -3.26 -7.48 19.54
CA PHE A 348 -2.98 -6.24 20.28
C PHE A 348 -1.52 -5.76 20.13
N ASP A 349 -0.84 -6.20 19.06
CA ASP A 349 0.56 -5.82 18.79
C ASP A 349 0.61 -4.66 17.80
N ASP A 350 0.74 -3.43 18.32
CA ASP A 350 0.74 -2.19 17.53
C ASP A 350 1.80 -2.21 16.41
N ALA A 351 2.96 -2.85 16.63
CA ALA A 351 4.00 -2.95 15.59
C ALA A 351 3.58 -3.80 14.38
N VAL A 352 2.51 -4.59 14.54
CA VAL A 352 1.88 -5.37 13.48
C VAL A 352 0.64 -4.65 12.95
N THR A 353 -0.23 -4.15 13.84
CA THR A 353 -1.55 -3.61 13.45
C THR A 353 -1.48 -2.20 12.91
N ASP A 354 -0.63 -1.33 13.44
CA ASP A 354 -0.60 0.10 13.07
C ASP A 354 -0.26 0.33 11.59
N PRO A 355 0.74 -0.36 11.00
CA PRO A 355 1.01 -0.24 9.57
C PRO A 355 -0.19 -0.66 8.71
N VAL A 356 -0.90 -1.73 9.11
CA VAL A 356 -2.08 -2.20 8.39
C VAL A 356 -3.22 -1.18 8.49
N PHE A 357 -3.45 -0.61 9.67
CA PHE A 357 -4.45 0.44 9.84
C PHE A 357 -4.08 1.73 9.09
N ALA A 358 -2.79 2.01 8.91
CA ALA A 358 -2.34 3.09 8.02
C ALA A 358 -2.73 2.82 6.55
N ASP A 359 -2.52 1.61 6.06
CA ASP A 359 -2.92 1.20 4.70
C ASP A 359 -4.45 1.17 4.52
N ILE A 360 -5.19 0.73 5.55
CA ILE A 360 -6.65 0.80 5.57
C ILE A 360 -7.12 2.26 5.48
N ALA A 361 -6.57 3.15 6.31
CA ALA A 361 -6.94 4.56 6.30
C ALA A 361 -6.62 5.21 4.94
N HIS A 362 -5.46 4.88 4.36
CA HIS A 362 -5.07 5.32 3.02
C HIS A 362 -6.07 4.85 1.96
N GLY A 363 -6.42 3.56 1.94
CA GLY A 363 -7.37 3.02 0.98
C GLY A 363 -8.78 3.58 1.14
N MET A 364 -9.25 3.75 2.38
CA MET A 364 -10.52 4.43 2.68
C MET A 364 -10.51 5.86 2.14
N ALA A 365 -9.44 6.62 2.38
CA ALA A 365 -9.31 7.99 1.88
C ALA A 365 -9.27 8.04 0.34
N ALA A 366 -8.49 7.16 -0.30
CA ALA A 366 -8.40 7.05 -1.76
C ALA A 366 -9.75 6.68 -2.40
N SER A 367 -10.62 6.00 -1.65
CA SER A 367 -11.97 5.63 -2.09
C SER A 367 -13.05 6.66 -1.70
N GLY A 368 -12.66 7.83 -1.15
CA GLY A 368 -13.58 8.89 -0.73
C GLY A 368 -14.27 8.67 0.62
N MET A 369 -13.93 7.62 1.37
CA MET A 369 -14.46 7.33 2.71
C MET A 369 -13.74 8.13 3.80
N LEU A 370 -13.76 9.46 3.69
CA LEU A 370 -12.93 10.35 4.52
C LEU A 370 -13.23 10.25 6.01
N GLU A 371 -14.51 10.10 6.38
CA GLU A 371 -14.91 9.95 7.78
C GLU A 371 -14.39 8.65 8.40
N ALA A 372 -14.44 7.54 7.64
CA ALA A 372 -13.92 6.24 8.08
C ALA A 372 -12.39 6.26 8.16
N ALA A 373 -11.72 6.86 7.18
CA ALA A 373 -10.27 7.05 7.19
C ALA A 373 -9.83 7.83 8.44
N GLU A 374 -10.53 8.93 8.76
CA GLU A 374 -10.23 9.74 9.94
C GLU A 374 -10.47 9.00 11.26
N LEU A 375 -11.53 8.19 11.31
CA LEU A 375 -11.78 7.33 12.46
C LEU A 375 -10.62 6.35 12.68
N THR A 376 -10.17 5.68 11.62
CA THR A 376 -9.04 4.75 11.66
C THR A 376 -7.76 5.45 12.13
N LEU A 377 -7.42 6.61 11.54
CA LEU A 377 -6.24 7.40 11.92
C LEU A 377 -6.20 7.74 13.42
N ARG A 378 -7.36 8.07 14.02
CA ARG A 378 -7.43 8.54 15.41
C ARG A 378 -7.59 7.41 16.43
N ALA A 379 -8.30 6.34 16.07
CA ALA A 379 -8.74 5.32 17.01
C ALA A 379 -7.95 4.01 16.93
N ARG A 380 -7.26 3.76 15.81
CA ARG A 380 -6.66 2.44 15.52
C ARG A 380 -5.15 2.44 15.35
N ILE A 381 -4.51 3.60 15.27
CA ILE A 381 -3.07 3.74 15.10
C ILE A 381 -2.50 4.42 16.35
N PHE A 382 -1.59 3.75 17.05
CA PHE A 382 -1.12 4.18 18.38
C PHE A 382 0.30 4.72 18.35
N GLN A 383 1.20 4.10 17.58
CA GLN A 383 2.59 4.49 17.44
C GLN A 383 2.70 5.85 16.74
N PRO A 384 3.40 6.84 17.33
CA PRO A 384 3.53 8.17 16.72
C PRO A 384 4.14 8.16 15.32
N ALA A 385 5.15 7.33 15.07
CA ALA A 385 5.77 7.22 13.76
C ALA A 385 4.79 6.71 12.69
N GLU A 386 4.00 5.67 13.02
CA GLU A 386 2.97 5.13 12.13
C GLU A 386 1.80 6.09 11.94
N ARG A 387 1.39 6.82 12.99
CA ARG A 387 0.39 7.91 12.83
C ARG A 387 0.88 8.98 11.87
N ALA A 388 2.15 9.35 11.93
CA ALA A 388 2.72 10.32 11.00
C ALA A 388 2.73 9.79 9.56
N GLU A 389 3.08 8.52 9.35
CA GLU A 389 3.01 7.88 8.02
C GLU A 389 1.58 7.75 7.51
N ALA A 390 0.63 7.36 8.36
CA ALA A 390 -0.77 7.26 7.99
C ALA A 390 -1.37 8.62 7.61
N GLN A 391 -1.04 9.70 8.34
CA GLN A 391 -1.43 11.07 7.98
C GLN A 391 -0.83 11.49 6.63
N ARG A 392 0.43 11.10 6.35
CA ARG A 392 1.07 11.34 5.05
C ARG A 392 0.32 10.61 3.92
N LEU A 393 0.03 9.33 4.10
CA LEU A 393 -0.69 8.52 3.11
C LEU A 393 -2.11 9.03 2.85
N VAL A 394 -2.85 9.40 3.89
CA VAL A 394 -4.19 10.00 3.74
C VAL A 394 -4.11 11.39 3.10
N GLY A 395 -3.08 12.19 3.42
CA GLY A 395 -2.82 13.46 2.74
C GLY A 395 -2.56 13.30 1.24
N ASP A 396 -1.83 12.25 0.86
CA ASP A 396 -1.58 11.90 -0.54
C ASP A 396 -2.88 11.52 -1.27
N ALA A 397 -3.68 10.64 -0.67
CA ALA A 397 -4.98 10.25 -1.24
C ALA A 397 -5.95 11.44 -1.40
N LEU A 398 -5.99 12.35 -0.41
CA LEU A 398 -6.79 13.57 -0.50
C LEU A 398 -6.33 14.47 -1.65
N PHE A 399 -5.02 14.59 -1.85
CA PHE A 399 -4.48 15.35 -2.96
C PHE A 399 -4.86 14.74 -4.31
N ASP A 400 -4.74 13.42 -4.43
CA ASP A 400 -5.12 12.68 -5.65
C ASP A 400 -6.64 12.81 -5.94
N ASN A 401 -7.47 12.89 -4.89
CA ASN A 401 -8.91 13.18 -4.99
C ASN A 401 -9.25 14.67 -5.24
N GLY A 402 -8.26 15.54 -5.39
CA GLY A 402 -8.46 16.97 -5.67
C GLY A 402 -8.73 17.86 -4.44
N GLU A 403 -8.59 17.33 -3.22
CA GLU A 403 -8.80 18.05 -1.96
C GLU A 403 -7.51 18.69 -1.41
N ALA A 404 -6.91 19.60 -2.18
CA ALA A 404 -5.57 20.12 -1.91
C ALA A 404 -5.37 20.79 -0.53
N GLU A 405 -6.36 21.53 -0.01
CA GLU A 405 -6.24 22.18 1.31
C GLU A 405 -6.31 21.15 2.46
N ALA A 406 -7.26 20.21 2.39
CA ALA A 406 -7.36 19.12 3.37
C ALA A 406 -6.09 18.24 3.33
N ALA A 407 -5.58 17.95 2.13
CA ALA A 407 -4.29 17.27 1.96
C ALA A 407 -3.16 18.02 2.67
N ARG A 408 -3.05 19.34 2.47
CA ARG A 408 -2.02 20.16 3.12
C ARG A 408 -2.09 20.09 4.63
N GLU A 409 -3.28 20.17 5.22
CA GLU A 409 -3.49 20.06 6.66
C GLU A 409 -2.97 18.72 7.19
N ARG A 410 -3.32 17.61 6.52
CA ARG A 410 -2.84 16.26 6.89
C ARG A 410 -1.32 16.12 6.82
N LEU A 411 -0.71 16.62 5.75
CA LEU A 411 0.74 16.60 5.61
C LEU A 411 1.45 17.46 6.68
N ILE A 412 0.85 18.58 7.10
CA ILE A 412 1.38 19.38 8.21
C ILE A 412 1.29 18.61 9.52
N THR A 413 0.14 17.97 9.80
CA THR A 413 -0.03 17.13 11.00
C THR A 413 0.97 15.97 11.01
N ALA A 414 1.24 15.32 9.88
CA ALA A 414 2.28 14.30 9.75
C ALA A 414 3.67 14.84 10.17
N ARG A 415 4.02 16.05 9.72
CA ARG A 415 5.29 16.72 10.09
C ARG A 415 5.37 17.00 11.58
N GLU A 416 4.28 17.50 12.18
CA GLU A 416 4.21 17.85 13.60
C GLU A 416 4.37 16.61 14.50
N ILE A 417 3.64 15.54 14.22
CA ILE A 417 3.74 14.28 14.97
C ILE A 417 5.17 13.73 14.90
N HIS A 418 5.79 13.72 13.72
CA HIS A 418 7.16 13.20 13.58
C HIS A 418 8.21 14.12 14.22
N ALA A 419 7.97 15.44 14.27
CA ALA A 419 8.84 16.36 14.98
C ALA A 419 8.88 16.03 16.49
N GLU A 420 7.75 15.68 17.10
CA GLU A 420 7.69 15.21 18.49
C GLU A 420 8.48 13.91 18.71
N VAL A 421 8.44 12.98 17.74
CA VAL A 421 9.26 11.74 17.78
C VAL A 421 10.75 12.08 17.82
N LEU A 422 11.19 13.00 16.96
CA LEU A 422 12.59 13.42 16.92
C LEU A 422 13.01 14.22 18.15
N GLU A 423 12.11 15.02 18.74
CA GLU A 423 12.37 15.74 19.99
C GLU A 423 12.59 14.75 21.13
N ALA A 424 11.75 13.72 21.25
CA ALA A 424 11.85 12.68 22.28
C ALA A 424 13.14 11.84 22.17
N LYS A 425 13.51 11.45 20.94
CA LYS A 425 14.72 10.64 20.68
C LYS A 425 16.01 11.47 20.69
N GLY A 426 15.90 12.77 20.42
CA GLY A 426 17.00 13.72 20.25
C GLY A 426 17.62 13.65 18.84
N ILE A 427 17.76 14.80 18.20
CA ILE A 427 18.15 14.90 16.78
C ILE A 427 19.49 14.23 16.44
N GLN A 428 20.43 14.11 17.39
CA GLN A 428 21.70 13.40 17.16
C GLN A 428 21.55 11.89 16.92
N ASN A 429 20.39 11.32 17.26
CA ASN A 429 20.05 9.90 17.13
C ASN A 429 19.13 9.64 15.93
N LEU A 430 19.07 10.59 14.98
CA LEU A 430 18.31 10.43 13.74
C LEU A 430 18.78 9.17 12.99
N GLU A 431 17.84 8.30 12.64
CA GLU A 431 18.08 7.05 11.91
C GLU A 431 17.74 7.18 10.42
N HIS A 432 18.00 6.13 9.64
CA HIS A 432 17.72 6.14 8.21
C HIS A 432 16.20 6.25 7.94
N GLU A 433 15.39 5.58 8.74
CA GLU A 433 13.93 5.55 8.67
C GLU A 433 13.34 6.94 8.88
N ASP A 434 13.88 7.70 9.85
CA ASP A 434 13.50 9.09 10.12
C ASP A 434 13.81 10.01 8.92
N ALA A 435 15.03 9.90 8.35
CA ALA A 435 15.41 10.66 7.16
C ALA A 435 14.52 10.30 5.95
N ALA A 436 14.24 9.01 5.75
CA ALA A 436 13.42 8.51 4.66
C ALA A 436 11.98 9.02 4.77
N PHE A 437 11.39 8.99 5.97
CA PHE A 437 10.07 9.55 6.24
C PHE A 437 10.00 11.04 5.89
N LEU A 438 10.91 11.87 6.44
CA LEU A 438 10.93 13.31 6.18
C LEU A 438 11.11 13.64 4.69
N SER A 439 11.86 12.80 3.96
CA SER A 439 12.02 12.92 2.52
C SER A 439 10.74 12.61 1.76
N ARG A 440 10.06 11.49 2.07
CA ARG A 440 8.76 11.16 1.46
C ARG A 440 7.72 12.25 1.74
N LEU A 441 7.69 12.77 2.97
CA LEU A 441 6.78 13.86 3.35
C LEU A 441 7.09 15.17 2.62
N SER A 442 8.38 15.54 2.50
CA SER A 442 8.81 16.69 1.68
C SER A 442 8.42 16.51 0.20
N GLY A 443 8.50 15.29 -0.30
CA GLY A 443 8.03 14.92 -1.63
C GLY A 443 6.53 15.05 -1.81
N SER A 444 5.76 14.62 -0.82
CA SER A 444 4.30 14.75 -0.77
C SER A 444 3.89 16.23 -0.88
N PHE A 445 4.53 17.10 -0.09
CA PHE A 445 4.35 18.55 -0.19
C PHE A 445 4.76 19.11 -1.56
N SER A 446 5.88 18.65 -2.11
CA SER A 446 6.40 19.13 -3.41
C SER A 446 5.47 18.76 -4.57
N ARG A 447 4.98 17.51 -4.60
CA ARG A 447 3.98 17.04 -5.57
C ARG A 447 2.70 17.89 -5.50
N ALA A 448 2.28 18.26 -4.30
CA ALA A 448 1.12 19.10 -4.08
C ALA A 448 1.36 20.61 -4.33
N GLY A 449 2.59 21.01 -4.71
CA GLY A 449 2.94 22.41 -4.99
C GLY A 449 3.25 23.26 -3.75
N PHE A 450 3.36 22.66 -2.57
CA PHE A 450 3.64 23.33 -1.29
C PHE A 450 5.14 23.46 -1.01
N THR A 451 5.87 24.18 -1.86
CA THR A 451 7.35 24.25 -1.84
C THR A 451 7.94 24.67 -0.49
N ARG A 452 7.33 25.64 0.20
CA ARG A 452 7.84 26.10 1.51
C ARG A 452 7.69 25.02 2.58
N ASP A 453 6.56 24.32 2.62
CA ASP A 453 6.34 23.24 3.57
C ASP A 453 7.28 22.05 3.31
N ALA A 454 7.57 21.78 2.03
CA ALA A 454 8.57 20.80 1.63
C ALA A 454 9.97 21.16 2.17
N GLU A 455 10.39 22.43 2.07
CA GLU A 455 11.67 22.90 2.59
C GLU A 455 11.75 22.82 4.12
N ASP A 456 10.69 23.25 4.80
CA ASP A 456 10.59 23.26 6.27
C ASP A 456 10.64 21.83 6.84
N THR A 457 10.04 20.85 6.15
CA THR A 457 10.05 19.43 6.55
C THR A 457 11.48 18.87 6.66
N LEU A 458 12.39 19.32 5.81
CA LEU A 458 13.76 18.81 5.82
C LEU A 458 14.68 19.56 6.79
N GLU A 459 14.18 20.51 7.60
CA GLU A 459 15.02 21.29 8.53
C GLU A 459 15.67 20.42 9.59
N SER A 460 14.96 19.43 10.14
CA SER A 460 15.52 18.46 11.10
C SER A 460 16.74 17.72 10.52
N VAL A 461 16.68 17.36 9.23
CA VAL A 461 17.83 16.76 8.54
C VAL A 461 19.00 17.74 8.43
N ARG A 462 18.76 19.05 8.21
CA ARG A 462 19.83 20.08 8.21
C ARG A 462 20.51 20.15 9.57
N GLU A 463 19.71 20.17 10.62
CA GLU A 463 20.21 20.28 11.98
C GLU A 463 21.04 19.04 12.39
N PHE A 464 20.57 17.84 12.06
CA PHE A 464 21.34 16.60 12.23
C PHE A 464 22.68 16.67 11.52
N THR A 465 22.69 17.01 10.22
CA THR A 465 23.90 17.16 9.42
C THR A 465 24.89 18.15 10.05
N ARG A 466 24.40 19.27 10.58
CA ARG A 466 25.23 20.29 11.25
C ARG A 466 25.92 19.75 12.50
N LEU A 467 25.24 18.89 13.26
CA LEU A 467 25.74 18.30 14.51
C LEU A 467 26.63 17.07 14.28
N ALA A 468 26.30 16.25 13.28
CA ALA A 468 26.89 14.93 13.08
C ALA A 468 28.11 14.91 12.14
N GLY A 469 28.47 16.05 11.52
CA GLY A 469 29.64 16.07 10.63
C GLY A 469 29.69 17.14 9.55
N GLY A 470 29.02 18.28 9.72
CA GLY A 470 28.83 19.29 8.69
C GLY A 470 30.11 19.74 7.96
N LYS A 471 29.96 20.41 6.81
CA LYS A 471 31.05 20.81 5.89
C LYS A 471 32.28 21.33 6.66
N GLY A 472 33.42 20.62 6.53
CA GLY A 472 34.69 20.94 7.20
C GLY A 472 34.91 20.34 8.60
N GLN A 473 33.93 19.66 9.19
CA GLN A 473 34.05 18.94 10.46
C GLN A 473 34.22 17.43 10.20
N GLU A 474 34.76 16.67 11.15
CA GLU A 474 34.78 15.21 10.99
C GLU A 474 33.35 14.66 11.13
N TYR A 475 32.91 13.83 10.19
CA TYR A 475 31.58 13.21 10.27
C TYR A 475 31.59 11.92 11.10
N SER A 476 30.44 11.58 11.68
CA SER A 476 30.24 10.31 12.38
C SER A 476 29.97 9.15 11.41
N ASN A 477 30.34 7.93 11.79
CA ASN A 477 30.01 6.75 10.96
C ASN A 477 28.50 6.60 10.72
N ALA A 478 27.68 6.98 11.71
CA ALA A 478 26.22 6.99 11.58
C ALA A 478 25.75 7.93 10.46
N TYR A 479 26.27 9.16 10.42
CA TYR A 479 25.94 10.10 9.36
C TYR A 479 26.35 9.57 7.98
N ARG A 480 27.54 8.97 7.86
CA ARG A 480 27.94 8.31 6.62
C ARG A 480 26.95 7.23 6.18
N GLN A 481 26.54 6.34 7.09
CA GLN A 481 25.60 5.27 6.78
C GLN A 481 24.25 5.82 6.29
N ILE A 482 23.73 6.86 6.92
CA ILE A 482 22.48 7.53 6.52
C ILE A 482 22.61 8.18 5.13
N ALA A 483 23.72 8.86 4.85
CA ALA A 483 23.96 9.47 3.53
C ALA A 483 24.07 8.42 2.41
N VAL A 484 24.74 7.29 2.68
CA VAL A 484 24.86 6.16 1.75
C VAL A 484 23.50 5.51 1.50
N ALA A 485 22.73 5.27 2.56
CA ALA A 485 21.39 4.68 2.45
C ALA A 485 20.45 5.59 1.66
N ALA A 486 20.51 6.92 1.87
CA ALA A 486 19.73 7.88 1.09
C ALA A 486 20.11 7.90 -0.40
N TYR A 487 21.40 7.81 -0.74
CA TYR A 487 21.82 7.66 -2.14
C TYR A 487 21.29 6.37 -2.76
N ASN A 488 21.39 5.24 -2.06
CA ASN A 488 20.90 3.96 -2.57
C ASN A 488 19.39 3.98 -2.78
N ALA A 489 18.63 4.57 -1.85
CA ALA A 489 17.20 4.78 -1.99
C ALA A 489 16.86 5.69 -3.20
N ALA A 490 17.62 6.77 -3.41
CA ALA A 490 17.44 7.64 -4.58
C ALA A 490 17.73 6.90 -5.89
N ARG A 491 18.80 6.09 -5.95
CA ARG A 491 19.12 5.25 -7.10
C ARG A 491 18.00 4.26 -7.40
N GLU A 492 17.50 3.56 -6.39
CA GLU A 492 16.41 2.58 -6.53
C GLU A 492 15.11 3.25 -6.98
N ALA A 493 14.78 4.43 -6.44
CA ALA A 493 13.60 5.18 -6.88
C ALA A 493 13.71 5.66 -8.34
N VAL A 494 14.88 6.15 -8.77
CA VAL A 494 15.15 6.51 -10.18
C VAL A 494 15.03 5.28 -11.08
N GLU A 495 15.59 4.13 -10.67
CA GLU A 495 15.49 2.87 -11.42
C GLU A 495 14.04 2.40 -11.53
N ARG A 496 13.22 2.50 -10.47
CA ARG A 496 11.79 2.18 -10.53
C ARG A 496 11.02 3.11 -11.45
N TYR A 497 11.27 4.42 -11.36
CA TYR A 497 10.65 5.41 -12.25
C TYR A 497 10.96 5.13 -13.71
N GLU A 498 12.22 4.89 -14.04
CA GLU A 498 12.61 4.53 -15.40
C GLU A 498 11.97 3.20 -15.82
N ASN A 499 11.84 2.23 -14.91
CA ASN A 499 11.30 0.90 -15.19
C ASN A 499 9.80 0.85 -15.49
N ALA A 500 9.02 1.86 -15.12
CA ALA A 500 7.59 1.89 -15.38
C ALA A 500 7.27 2.03 -16.88
N SER A 501 6.49 1.09 -17.43
CA SER A 501 6.05 1.07 -18.84
C SER A 501 5.27 2.33 -19.23
N ASN A 502 4.60 2.93 -18.25
CA ASN A 502 3.98 4.25 -18.34
C ASN A 502 4.61 5.12 -17.25
N SER A 503 5.26 6.22 -17.61
CA SER A 503 5.94 7.13 -16.68
C SER A 503 4.93 7.74 -15.69
N VAL A 504 4.67 7.04 -14.57
CA VAL A 504 3.73 7.50 -13.54
C VAL A 504 4.34 8.73 -12.87
N SER A 505 3.64 9.86 -12.92
CA SER A 505 4.05 11.11 -12.26
C SER A 505 4.42 10.88 -10.78
N ALA A 506 3.74 9.95 -10.10
CA ALA A 506 4.03 9.52 -8.74
C ALA A 506 5.46 8.96 -8.57
N LEU A 507 5.90 8.04 -9.43
CA LEU A 507 7.24 7.44 -9.35
C LEU A 507 8.34 8.47 -9.63
N ARG A 508 8.08 9.40 -10.55
CA ARG A 508 9.00 10.52 -10.81
C ARG A 508 9.15 11.38 -9.56
N ASN A 509 8.04 11.76 -8.94
CA ASN A 509 8.03 12.58 -7.74
C ASN A 509 8.74 11.87 -6.57
N GLU A 510 8.55 10.55 -6.42
CA GLU A 510 9.29 9.75 -5.43
C GLU A 510 10.79 9.84 -5.67
N ALA A 511 11.24 9.62 -6.91
CA ALA A 511 12.65 9.70 -7.30
C ALA A 511 13.25 11.09 -7.04
N GLU A 512 12.58 12.16 -7.48
CA GLU A 512 13.02 13.54 -7.24
C GLU A 512 13.14 13.85 -5.73
N SER A 513 12.20 13.36 -4.93
CA SER A 513 12.20 13.56 -3.47
C SER A 513 13.37 12.84 -2.79
N ALA A 514 13.59 11.56 -3.13
CA ALA A 514 14.73 10.79 -2.64
C ALA A 514 16.06 11.43 -3.05
N MET A 515 16.15 11.98 -4.27
CA MET A 515 17.31 12.73 -4.74
C MET A 515 17.55 14.02 -3.94
N ILE A 516 16.52 14.78 -3.58
CA ILE A 516 16.68 15.98 -2.74
C ILE A 516 17.30 15.63 -1.38
N LEU A 517 16.84 14.54 -0.74
CA LEU A 517 17.42 14.07 0.52
C LEU A 517 18.87 13.62 0.33
N ALA A 518 19.14 12.82 -0.70
CA ALA A 518 20.48 12.34 -1.00
C ALA A 518 21.44 13.51 -1.21
N GLU A 519 21.09 14.50 -2.04
CA GLU A 519 21.90 15.71 -2.26
C GLU A 519 22.26 16.37 -0.92
N LYS A 520 21.24 16.62 -0.09
CA LYS A 520 21.39 17.31 1.18
C LYS A 520 22.33 16.59 2.14
N LEU A 521 22.18 15.27 2.27
CA LEU A 521 23.01 14.44 3.13
C LEU A 521 24.44 14.30 2.57
N ILE A 522 24.61 14.12 1.26
CA ILE A 522 25.91 13.98 0.60
C ILE A 522 26.72 15.29 0.72
N TRP A 523 26.10 16.44 0.43
CA TRP A 523 26.77 17.76 0.50
C TRP A 523 27.11 18.19 1.92
N GLY A 524 26.44 17.61 2.91
CA GLY A 524 26.76 17.86 4.31
C GLY A 524 27.93 17.03 4.85
N LEU A 525 28.35 15.96 4.16
CA LEU A 525 29.48 15.13 4.59
C LEU A 525 30.75 15.97 4.69
N GLY A 526 31.29 16.06 5.90
CA GLY A 526 32.55 16.72 6.19
C GLY A 526 33.76 15.81 5.96
N ARG A 527 34.81 16.00 6.78
CA ARG A 527 36.07 15.27 6.73
C ARG A 527 35.88 13.81 7.20
N GLU A 528 36.55 12.87 6.55
CA GLU A 528 36.49 11.47 6.97
C GLU A 528 37.14 11.24 8.34
N PRO A 529 36.48 10.52 9.28
CA PRO A 529 37.07 10.19 10.57
C PRO A 529 38.15 9.13 10.37
N ASN A 530 39.41 9.56 10.50
CA ASN A 530 40.62 8.74 10.46
C ASN A 530 40.95 8.15 9.06
N PRO A 531 41.72 8.84 8.20
CA PRO A 531 42.21 8.26 6.96
C PRO A 531 43.12 7.07 7.31
N VAL A 532 42.61 5.85 7.16
CA VAL A 532 43.24 4.56 7.54
C VAL A 532 44.67 4.40 7.02
N PHE A 533 45.08 5.23 6.07
CA PHE A 533 46.44 5.38 5.62
C PHE A 533 46.89 6.83 5.83
N GLY A 534 47.69 7.09 6.87
CA GLY A 534 48.37 8.38 7.13
C GLY A 534 49.37 8.82 6.04
N MET A 535 49.23 8.29 4.82
CA MET A 535 49.99 8.61 3.61
C MET A 535 49.10 8.97 2.40
N ILE A 536 47.76 9.06 2.54
CA ILE A 536 46.86 9.31 1.41
C ILE A 536 46.00 10.57 1.62
N ASN A 537 46.04 11.47 0.63
CA ASN A 537 45.27 12.72 0.53
C ASN A 537 43.80 12.44 0.13
N ARG A 538 42.97 11.92 1.07
CA ARG A 538 41.55 11.55 0.84
C ARG A 538 40.58 12.11 1.88
N ILE A 539 40.66 13.41 2.19
CA ILE A 539 39.89 13.99 3.30
C ILE A 539 38.36 14.02 3.05
N TYR A 540 37.91 14.02 1.79
CA TYR A 540 36.49 14.06 1.41
C TYR A 540 36.12 12.92 0.44
N SER A 541 36.77 11.75 0.56
CA SER A 541 36.62 10.67 -0.44
C SER A 541 35.17 10.23 -0.63
N THR A 542 34.46 10.00 0.48
CA THR A 542 33.05 9.58 0.48
C THR A 542 32.16 10.63 -0.20
N ARG A 543 32.30 11.91 0.18
CA ARG A 543 31.55 13.01 -0.47
C ARG A 543 31.86 13.09 -1.96
N THR A 544 33.12 12.98 -2.34
CA THR A 544 33.56 13.09 -3.74
C THR A 544 32.97 12.00 -4.62
N MET A 545 32.95 10.76 -4.12
CA MET A 545 32.30 9.63 -4.78
C MET A 545 30.82 9.90 -5.00
N TYR A 546 30.09 10.23 -3.93
CA TYR A 546 28.64 10.36 -3.99
C TYR A 546 28.17 11.64 -4.69
N VAL A 547 28.96 12.73 -4.72
CA VAL A 547 28.66 13.89 -5.58
C VAL A 547 28.70 13.46 -7.05
N ALA A 548 29.73 12.73 -7.50
CA ALA A 548 29.81 12.27 -8.89
C ALA A 548 28.65 11.33 -9.25
N LEU A 549 28.37 10.34 -8.38
CA LEU A 549 27.27 9.38 -8.59
C LEU A 549 25.88 10.04 -8.53
N TYR A 550 25.69 11.03 -7.65
CA TYR A 550 24.46 11.81 -7.59
C TYR A 550 24.24 12.60 -8.89
N GLY A 551 25.31 13.20 -9.43
CA GLY A 551 25.25 13.92 -10.69
C GLY A 551 24.78 13.04 -11.87
N GLU A 552 25.21 11.79 -11.90
CA GLU A 552 24.75 10.78 -12.89
C GLU A 552 23.23 10.54 -12.78
N LEU A 553 22.71 10.35 -11.56
CA LEU A 553 21.26 10.25 -11.33
C LEU A 553 20.52 11.53 -11.76
N ALA A 554 21.12 12.70 -11.55
CA ALA A 554 20.52 13.98 -11.92
C ALA A 554 20.46 14.18 -13.44
N VAL A 555 21.46 13.68 -14.17
CA VAL A 555 21.45 13.64 -15.64
C VAL A 555 20.30 12.74 -16.14
N ARG A 556 20.17 11.53 -15.58
CA ARG A 556 19.09 10.57 -15.92
C ARG A 556 17.69 11.14 -15.70
N MET A 557 17.50 11.91 -14.63
CA MET A 557 16.24 12.60 -14.34
C MET A 557 16.04 13.93 -15.10
N GLY A 558 17.06 14.40 -15.83
CA GLY A 558 17.03 15.68 -16.56
C GLY A 558 17.00 16.92 -15.64
N LEU A 559 17.53 16.82 -14.41
CA LEU A 559 17.48 17.87 -13.40
C LEU A 559 18.65 18.85 -13.54
N THR A 560 18.62 19.75 -14.54
CA THR A 560 19.74 20.65 -14.88
C THR A 560 20.34 21.40 -13.70
N ALA A 561 19.51 21.90 -12.77
CA ALA A 561 19.99 22.62 -11.60
C ALA A 561 20.77 21.72 -10.63
N ALA A 562 20.35 20.45 -10.46
CA ALA A 562 21.06 19.48 -9.64
C ALA A 562 22.37 19.02 -10.31
N VAL A 563 22.36 18.85 -11.64
CA VAL A 563 23.57 18.55 -12.43
C VAL A 563 24.62 19.67 -12.28
N GLN A 564 24.20 20.94 -12.41
CA GLN A 564 25.09 22.10 -12.21
C GLN A 564 25.72 22.11 -10.82
N ARG A 565 24.91 21.90 -9.76
CA ARG A 565 25.42 21.85 -8.38
C ARG A 565 26.41 20.70 -8.16
N SER A 566 26.15 19.55 -8.77
CA SER A 566 27.08 18.41 -8.76
C SER A 566 28.42 18.75 -9.39
N ALA A 567 28.42 19.42 -10.55
CA ALA A 567 29.64 19.84 -11.22
C ALA A 567 30.46 20.81 -10.34
N GLU A 568 29.82 21.87 -9.85
CA GLU A 568 30.46 22.90 -9.02
C GLU A 568 31.08 22.32 -7.74
N GLU A 569 30.35 21.44 -7.04
CA GLU A 569 30.85 20.81 -5.83
C GLU A 569 32.01 19.84 -6.13
N PHE A 570 31.96 19.11 -7.25
CA PHE A 570 33.06 18.25 -7.66
C PHE A 570 34.33 19.05 -7.98
N GLU A 571 34.19 20.20 -8.66
CA GLU A 571 35.28 21.13 -8.94
C GLU A 571 35.91 21.67 -7.65
N ASP A 572 35.09 22.07 -6.68
CA ASP A 572 35.54 22.51 -5.35
C ASP A 572 36.29 21.42 -4.59
N LEU A 573 35.82 20.17 -4.68
CA LEU A 573 36.47 19.01 -4.07
C LEU A 573 37.80 18.68 -4.74
N LEU A 574 37.92 18.83 -6.07
CA LEU A 574 39.18 18.70 -6.79
C LEU A 574 40.14 19.86 -6.45
N ASN A 575 39.63 21.06 -6.19
CA ASN A 575 40.43 22.22 -5.75
C ASN A 575 41.07 22.02 -4.36
N THR A 576 40.62 21.03 -3.60
CA THR A 576 41.17 20.71 -2.28
C THR A 576 42.39 19.78 -2.43
N SER A 577 43.60 20.30 -2.18
CA SER A 577 44.86 19.56 -2.37
C SER A 577 44.94 18.22 -1.62
N GLN A 578 44.26 18.12 -0.48
CA GLN A 578 44.18 16.90 0.34
C GLN A 578 43.05 15.95 -0.09
N ASN A 579 42.47 16.13 -1.28
CA ASN A 579 41.37 15.32 -1.82
C ASN A 579 41.59 14.92 -3.30
N LEU A 580 42.70 15.32 -3.91
CA LEU A 580 43.00 15.09 -5.32
C LEU A 580 42.93 13.61 -5.72
N ASP A 581 43.49 12.71 -4.89
CA ASP A 581 43.49 11.27 -5.18
C ASP A 581 42.08 10.68 -5.21
N ALA A 582 41.17 11.17 -4.34
CA ALA A 582 39.77 10.76 -4.34
C ALA A 582 39.02 11.31 -5.55
N ALA A 583 39.17 12.60 -5.86
CA ALA A 583 38.54 13.21 -7.03
C ALA A 583 39.00 12.53 -8.33
N GLY A 584 40.28 12.17 -8.42
CA GLY A 584 40.81 11.40 -9.54
C GLY A 584 40.16 10.04 -9.77
N LEU A 585 39.72 9.35 -8.71
CA LEU A 585 39.01 8.06 -8.83
C LEU A 585 37.63 8.20 -9.48
N HIS A 586 37.02 9.38 -9.36
CA HIS A 586 35.62 9.61 -9.74
C HIS A 586 35.48 10.56 -10.94
N LEU A 587 36.59 10.93 -11.60
CA LEU A 587 36.55 11.75 -12.81
C LEU A 587 35.74 11.10 -13.93
N THR A 588 35.81 9.78 -14.10
CA THR A 588 35.00 9.08 -15.12
C THR A 588 33.51 9.18 -14.81
N ASN A 589 33.11 9.01 -13.54
CA ASN A 589 31.72 9.08 -13.09
C ASN A 589 31.10 10.46 -13.33
N VAL A 590 31.87 11.55 -13.17
CA VAL A 590 31.36 12.92 -13.38
C VAL A 590 31.36 13.35 -14.85
N SER A 591 31.84 12.51 -15.79
CA SER A 591 31.98 12.94 -17.20
C SER A 591 30.64 13.35 -17.84
N GLU A 592 29.59 12.56 -17.62
CA GLU A 592 28.24 12.83 -18.15
C GLU A 592 27.66 14.14 -17.61
N VAL A 593 27.96 14.49 -16.36
CA VAL A 593 27.54 15.76 -15.73
C VAL A 593 28.08 16.95 -16.50
N PHE A 594 29.37 16.95 -16.85
CA PHE A 594 29.97 18.07 -17.59
C PHE A 594 29.47 18.16 -19.02
N VAL A 595 29.20 17.02 -19.65
CA VAL A 595 28.68 17.00 -21.03
C VAL A 595 27.25 17.48 -21.09
N TYR A 596 26.40 17.03 -20.17
CA TYR A 596 25.03 17.52 -20.05
C TYR A 596 24.97 19.06 -19.92
N LEU A 597 25.98 19.66 -19.29
CA LEU A 597 26.09 21.12 -19.10
C LEU A 597 26.79 21.86 -20.26
N ASP A 598 27.18 21.17 -21.34
CA ASP A 598 27.98 21.74 -22.44
C ASP A 598 29.35 22.30 -21.97
N ARG A 599 29.97 21.64 -20.98
CA ARG A 599 31.24 22.04 -20.33
C ARG A 599 32.38 21.04 -20.59
N LEU A 600 32.41 20.42 -21.78
CA LEU A 600 33.42 19.40 -22.12
C LEU A 600 34.87 19.92 -22.03
N ALA A 601 35.11 21.17 -22.46
CA ALA A 601 36.43 21.79 -22.38
C ALA A 601 36.89 22.00 -20.93
N ASP A 602 35.97 22.35 -20.03
CA ASP A 602 36.26 22.48 -18.60
C ASP A 602 36.64 21.12 -18.02
N TYR A 603 35.90 20.06 -18.37
CA TYR A 603 36.20 18.70 -17.95
C TYR A 603 37.58 18.21 -18.43
N ALA A 604 37.94 18.47 -19.69
CA ALA A 604 39.27 18.16 -20.22
C ALA A 604 40.37 18.89 -19.42
N ALA A 605 40.17 20.18 -19.11
CA ALA A 605 41.10 20.95 -18.29
C ALA A 605 41.21 20.42 -16.85
N LEU A 606 40.12 19.89 -16.26
CA LEU A 606 40.15 19.25 -14.94
C LEU A 606 41.03 17.99 -14.94
N ILE A 607 40.98 17.19 -16.01
CA ILE A 607 41.82 15.99 -16.16
C ILE A 607 43.31 16.37 -16.25
N GLU A 608 43.66 17.31 -17.13
CA GLU A 608 45.05 17.79 -17.30
C GLU A 608 45.61 18.39 -16.00
N ARG A 609 44.77 19.09 -15.26
CA ARG A 609 45.14 19.65 -13.95
C ARG A 609 45.39 18.55 -12.92
N GLY A 610 44.56 17.51 -12.86
CA GLY A 610 44.76 16.36 -11.98
C GLY A 610 46.13 15.71 -12.21
N GLU A 611 46.51 15.49 -13.48
CA GLU A 611 47.82 14.98 -13.86
C GLU A 611 48.95 15.92 -13.45
N THR A 612 48.82 17.22 -13.72
CA THR A 612 49.82 18.22 -13.35
C THR A 612 50.09 18.22 -11.84
N LEU A 613 49.05 17.96 -11.04
CA LEU A 613 49.14 17.94 -9.58
C LEU A 613 49.71 16.63 -9.02
N HIS A 614 49.56 15.49 -9.72
CA HIS A 614 50.02 14.17 -9.28
C HIS A 614 51.31 13.68 -9.95
N GLY A 615 51.75 14.31 -11.05
CA GLY A 615 52.96 13.97 -11.80
C GLY A 615 52.78 12.84 -12.82
N ASP A 616 53.89 12.41 -13.42
CA ASP A 616 53.98 11.49 -14.59
C ASP A 616 53.42 10.06 -14.38
N HIS A 617 52.84 9.76 -13.21
CA HIS A 617 52.30 8.44 -12.84
C HIS A 617 50.78 8.45 -12.55
N TRP A 618 50.05 9.46 -13.03
CA TRP A 618 48.59 9.52 -12.91
C TRP A 618 47.90 8.57 -13.90
N GLU A 619 48.04 7.26 -13.68
CA GLU A 619 47.48 6.20 -14.52
C GLU A 619 45.93 6.25 -14.62
N ARG A 620 45.28 7.04 -13.77
CA ARG A 620 43.81 7.18 -13.70
C ARG A 620 43.21 8.14 -14.75
N ALA A 621 44.01 8.92 -15.49
CA ALA A 621 43.49 9.82 -16.53
C ALA A 621 43.09 9.11 -17.84
N SER A 622 43.54 7.87 -18.07
CA SER A 622 43.26 7.17 -19.33
C SER A 622 41.77 6.99 -19.60
N ALA A 623 40.98 6.61 -18.58
CA ALA A 623 39.52 6.46 -18.72
C ALA A 623 38.78 7.80 -18.92
N PRO A 624 38.98 8.85 -18.10
CA PRO A 624 38.42 10.19 -18.35
C PRO A 624 38.75 10.77 -19.73
N ARG A 625 39.97 10.57 -20.24
CA ARG A 625 40.35 11.02 -21.59
C ARG A 625 39.60 10.28 -22.69
N ALA A 626 39.37 8.98 -22.50
CA ALA A 626 38.55 8.23 -23.42
C ALA A 626 37.12 8.81 -23.48
N GLU A 627 36.54 9.18 -22.33
CA GLU A 627 35.23 9.83 -22.31
C GLU A 627 35.25 11.14 -23.11
N VAL A 628 36.26 12.01 -22.94
CA VAL A 628 36.41 13.23 -23.75
C VAL A 628 36.39 12.92 -25.25
N ARG A 629 37.18 11.94 -25.71
CA ARG A 629 37.20 11.53 -27.11
C ARG A 629 35.84 11.00 -27.60
N LEU A 630 35.12 10.26 -26.77
CA LEU A 630 33.78 9.76 -27.10
C LEU A 630 32.78 10.89 -27.27
N TYR A 631 32.89 11.97 -26.51
CA TYR A 631 32.05 13.16 -26.67
C TYR A 631 32.45 13.99 -27.90
N GLU A 632 33.75 14.16 -28.17
CA GLU A 632 34.23 14.79 -29.41
C GLU A 632 33.75 14.02 -30.65
N ALA A 633 33.69 12.68 -30.59
CA ALA A 633 33.13 11.86 -31.65
C ALA A 633 31.65 12.17 -31.91
N ARG A 634 30.84 12.43 -30.87
CA ARG A 634 29.44 12.85 -31.02
C ARG A 634 29.34 14.19 -31.74
N GLU A 635 30.16 15.17 -31.36
CA GLU A 635 30.18 16.47 -32.04
C GLU A 635 30.52 16.33 -33.53
N GLN A 636 31.49 15.46 -33.87
CA GLN A 636 31.83 15.19 -35.26
C GLN A 636 30.68 14.52 -36.01
N ALA A 637 29.97 13.60 -35.36
CA ALA A 637 28.79 12.98 -35.95
C ALA A 637 27.70 14.02 -36.24
N LEU A 638 27.45 14.97 -35.32
CA LEU A 638 26.51 16.07 -35.53
C LEU A 638 26.91 17.02 -36.68
N ARG A 639 28.20 17.13 -36.99
CA ARG A 639 28.69 17.86 -38.17
C ARG A 639 28.55 17.06 -39.48
N GLY A 640 28.06 15.83 -39.41
CA GLY A 640 27.90 14.91 -40.55
C GLY A 640 29.16 14.09 -40.87
N GLU A 641 30.21 14.15 -40.04
CA GLU A 641 31.47 13.44 -40.23
C GLU A 641 31.41 12.02 -39.62
N ILE A 642 30.43 11.22 -40.04
CA ILE A 642 30.06 9.95 -39.36
C ILE A 642 31.21 8.93 -39.35
N GLU A 643 31.91 8.72 -40.47
CA GLU A 643 33.03 7.77 -40.54
C GLU A 643 34.16 8.16 -39.56
N GLN A 644 34.43 9.46 -39.44
CA GLN A 644 35.43 9.97 -38.52
C GLN A 644 34.99 9.79 -37.06
N ALA A 645 33.71 10.06 -36.77
CA ALA A 645 33.13 9.82 -35.45
C ALA A 645 33.23 8.34 -35.05
N ILE A 646 32.89 7.42 -35.94
CA ILE A 646 33.02 5.97 -35.70
C ILE A 646 34.48 5.62 -35.38
N GLN A 647 35.44 6.07 -36.21
CA GLN A 647 36.85 5.77 -35.97
C GLN A 647 37.37 6.35 -34.64
N MET A 648 36.96 7.58 -34.31
CA MET A 648 37.29 8.21 -33.03
C MET A 648 36.75 7.41 -31.84
N THR A 649 35.52 6.89 -31.95
CA THR A 649 34.92 6.02 -30.94
C THR A 649 35.67 4.70 -30.78
N LEU A 650 36.06 4.05 -31.89
CA LEU A 650 36.80 2.80 -31.86
C LEU A 650 38.20 2.93 -31.23
N ASP A 651 38.84 4.08 -31.42
CA ASP A 651 40.19 4.41 -30.94
C ASP A 651 40.19 5.25 -29.65
N ALA A 652 39.03 5.45 -29.02
CA ALA A 652 38.90 6.31 -27.85
C ALA A 652 39.75 5.82 -26.66
N ARG A 653 39.89 4.50 -26.52
CA ARG A 653 40.58 3.83 -25.41
C ARG A 653 41.96 3.32 -25.86
N GLU A 654 42.93 3.34 -24.95
CA GLU A 654 44.31 2.89 -25.26
C GLU A 654 44.41 1.38 -25.55
N ASN A 655 43.54 0.56 -24.94
CA ASN A 655 43.42 -0.88 -25.18
C ASN A 655 41.94 -1.26 -25.37
N PRO A 656 41.34 -0.98 -26.53
CA PRO A 656 39.92 -1.22 -26.75
C PRO A 656 39.64 -2.72 -26.88
N THR A 657 38.61 -3.19 -26.18
CA THR A 657 38.07 -4.55 -26.36
C THR A 657 36.83 -4.50 -27.26
N PRO A 658 36.48 -5.57 -28.00
CA PRO A 658 35.27 -5.60 -28.82
C PRO A 658 34.00 -5.25 -28.04
N SER A 659 33.83 -5.77 -26.82
CA SER A 659 32.70 -5.45 -25.95
C SER A 659 32.67 -3.99 -25.50
N GLY A 660 33.85 -3.40 -25.25
CA GLY A 660 34.01 -1.97 -24.94
C GLY A 660 33.67 -1.09 -26.13
N GLN A 661 34.12 -1.45 -27.33
CA GLN A 661 33.80 -0.75 -28.58
C GLN A 661 32.31 -0.82 -28.92
N LEU A 662 31.68 -1.99 -28.75
CA LEU A 662 30.24 -2.14 -28.92
C LEU A 662 29.47 -1.20 -28.01
N ARG A 663 29.80 -1.20 -26.72
CA ARG A 663 29.20 -0.29 -25.74
C ARG A 663 29.39 1.16 -26.20
N ASP A 664 30.62 1.57 -26.51
CA ASP A 664 30.95 2.95 -26.87
C ASP A 664 30.30 3.41 -28.20
N LEU A 665 30.00 2.51 -29.13
CA LEU A 665 29.23 2.80 -30.34
C LEU A 665 27.72 2.87 -30.11
N THR A 666 27.18 2.15 -29.12
CA THR A 666 25.73 1.97 -28.94
C THR A 666 25.21 2.70 -27.71
N PHE A 667 25.26 2.07 -26.53
CA PHE A 667 24.83 2.59 -25.24
C PHE A 667 25.41 1.79 -24.05
N ASP A 668 25.43 2.43 -22.86
CA ASP A 668 25.67 1.75 -21.59
C ASP A 668 24.40 1.07 -21.10
N LEU A 669 24.54 -0.05 -20.39
CA LEU A 669 23.40 -0.77 -19.83
C LEU A 669 23.21 -0.38 -18.36
N ILE A 670 21.98 -0.04 -17.97
CA ILE A 670 21.61 0.19 -16.56
C ILE A 670 21.77 -1.10 -15.76
N SER A 671 21.27 -2.21 -16.32
CA SER A 671 21.28 -3.53 -15.73
C SER A 671 21.74 -4.57 -16.74
N ARG A 672 22.26 -5.69 -16.24
CA ARG A 672 22.54 -6.89 -17.07
C ARG A 672 21.27 -7.67 -17.43
N GLU A 673 20.16 -7.37 -16.78
CA GLU A 673 18.92 -8.18 -16.87
C GLU A 673 17.91 -7.55 -17.83
N VAL A 674 17.88 -6.21 -17.89
CA VAL A 674 16.97 -5.45 -18.77
C VAL A 674 17.82 -4.67 -19.78
N LEU A 675 17.53 -4.84 -21.07
CA LEU A 675 18.14 -4.04 -22.15
C LEU A 675 17.56 -2.63 -22.11
N ARG A 676 18.00 -1.86 -21.12
CA ARG A 676 17.69 -0.44 -21.01
C ARG A 676 18.98 0.36 -21.16
N PRO A 677 18.99 1.34 -22.08
CA PRO A 677 20.10 2.26 -22.15
C PRO A 677 20.16 3.11 -20.89
N GLY A 678 21.33 3.12 -20.24
CA GLY A 678 21.62 3.94 -19.06
C GLY A 678 22.35 5.21 -19.44
N GLY A 679 23.50 5.07 -20.09
CA GLY A 679 24.30 6.17 -20.62
C GLY A 679 24.19 6.22 -22.14
N GLN A 680 23.85 7.40 -22.67
CA GLN A 680 23.88 7.66 -24.12
C GLN A 680 25.32 7.49 -24.62
N ARG A 681 25.52 6.64 -25.62
CA ARG A 681 26.75 6.56 -26.40
C ARG A 681 26.46 6.97 -27.85
N LEU A 682 27.37 6.73 -28.80
CA LEU A 682 27.31 7.42 -30.09
C LEU A 682 25.99 7.23 -30.86
N ALA A 683 25.55 5.99 -31.09
CA ALA A 683 24.34 5.72 -31.87
C ALA A 683 23.08 6.21 -31.16
N LEU A 684 22.93 5.92 -29.85
CA LEU A 684 21.75 6.35 -29.10
C LEU A 684 21.66 7.88 -29.00
N TYR A 685 22.79 8.54 -28.79
CA TYR A 685 22.85 10.00 -28.82
C TYR A 685 22.34 10.57 -30.16
N LEU A 686 22.71 9.95 -31.28
CA LEU A 686 22.23 10.38 -32.60
C LEU A 686 20.74 10.11 -32.80
N VAL A 687 20.17 9.07 -32.20
CA VAL A 687 18.71 8.83 -32.18
C VAL A 687 18.02 9.99 -31.44
N ASP A 688 18.51 10.34 -30.25
CA ASP A 688 17.90 11.39 -29.42
C ASP A 688 17.99 12.78 -30.08
N GLU A 689 19.05 13.04 -30.86
CA GLU A 689 19.22 14.26 -31.67
C GLU A 689 18.43 14.23 -33.00
N GLY A 690 17.65 13.19 -33.26
CA GLY A 690 16.85 13.04 -34.47
C GLY A 690 17.65 12.66 -35.73
N GLN A 691 18.92 12.29 -35.60
CA GLN A 691 19.85 11.96 -36.69
C GLN A 691 19.80 10.46 -37.05
N MET A 692 18.62 9.94 -37.37
CA MET A 692 18.37 8.50 -37.57
C MET A 692 19.30 7.83 -38.59
N ALA A 693 19.59 8.50 -39.72
CA ALA A 693 20.49 7.95 -40.73
C ALA A 693 21.95 7.81 -40.25
N ALA A 694 22.40 8.75 -39.43
CA ALA A 694 23.72 8.69 -38.81
C ALA A 694 23.76 7.61 -37.73
N ALA A 695 22.71 7.53 -36.90
CA ALA A 695 22.56 6.46 -35.91
C ALA A 695 22.63 5.08 -36.56
N LEU A 696 21.91 4.86 -37.67
CA LEU A 696 21.96 3.61 -38.44
C LEU A 696 23.37 3.26 -38.91
N ALA A 697 24.12 4.22 -39.45
CA ALA A 697 25.50 3.98 -39.90
C ALA A 697 26.43 3.58 -38.74
N VAL A 698 26.27 4.19 -37.56
CA VAL A 698 27.01 3.81 -36.35
C VAL A 698 26.58 2.42 -35.86
N THR A 699 25.28 2.12 -35.89
CA THR A 699 24.76 0.80 -35.51
C THR A 699 25.25 -0.31 -36.44
N GLU A 700 25.41 -0.07 -37.74
CA GLU A 700 26.03 -1.04 -38.65
C GLU A 700 27.49 -1.31 -38.30
N ALA A 701 28.28 -0.29 -37.96
CA ALA A 701 29.65 -0.49 -37.48
C ALA A 701 29.67 -1.32 -36.17
N ALA A 702 28.68 -1.14 -35.29
CA ALA A 702 28.51 -1.98 -34.12
C ALA A 702 28.11 -3.42 -34.51
N ALA A 703 27.24 -3.62 -35.49
CA ALA A 703 26.82 -4.92 -35.98
C ALA A 703 27.99 -5.76 -36.51
N GLU A 704 28.95 -5.13 -37.20
CA GLU A 704 30.17 -5.81 -37.66
C GLU A 704 31.00 -6.37 -36.48
N ILE A 705 31.11 -5.62 -35.38
CA ILE A 705 31.82 -6.06 -34.18
C ILE A 705 31.03 -7.16 -33.46
N ALA A 706 29.70 -7.00 -33.36
CA ALA A 706 28.79 -7.96 -32.72
C ALA A 706 28.87 -9.36 -33.35
N LEU A 707 29.12 -9.44 -34.67
CA LEU A 707 29.23 -10.70 -35.40
C LEU A 707 30.69 -11.21 -35.52
N SER A 708 31.67 -10.44 -35.05
CA SER A 708 33.10 -10.75 -35.19
C SER A 708 33.54 -11.96 -34.37
N GLN A 709 34.54 -12.71 -34.85
CA GLN A 709 35.17 -13.78 -34.06
C GLN A 709 35.89 -13.22 -32.82
N ALA A 710 36.39 -11.99 -32.89
CA ALA A 710 37.07 -11.35 -31.77
C ALA A 710 36.16 -11.19 -30.55
N LEU A 711 34.89 -10.83 -30.75
CA LEU A 711 33.91 -10.75 -29.67
C LEU A 711 33.54 -12.14 -29.13
N VAL A 712 33.36 -13.13 -30.01
CA VAL A 712 33.10 -14.52 -29.60
C VAL A 712 34.25 -15.07 -28.74
N ASP A 713 35.49 -14.71 -29.07
CA ASP A 713 36.68 -15.14 -28.34
C ASP A 713 36.96 -14.30 -27.08
N GLU A 714 36.28 -13.16 -26.91
CA GLU A 714 36.50 -12.24 -25.79
C GLU A 714 35.96 -12.85 -24.48
N ARG A 715 36.88 -13.27 -23.61
CA ARG A 715 36.55 -13.76 -22.27
C ARG A 715 36.62 -12.63 -21.25
N VAL A 716 35.53 -11.88 -21.09
CA VAL A 716 35.43 -10.83 -20.06
C VAL A 716 35.38 -11.45 -18.65
N ASP A 717 34.75 -12.61 -18.53
CA ASP A 717 34.80 -13.47 -17.34
C ASP A 717 35.09 -14.91 -17.80
N ALA A 718 35.83 -15.70 -17.01
CA ALA A 718 36.44 -16.94 -17.45
C ALA A 718 35.47 -18.07 -17.91
N ARG A 719 34.14 -17.87 -18.00
CA ARG A 719 33.13 -18.94 -18.15
C ARG A 719 31.80 -18.61 -18.88
N ASN A 720 31.60 -17.50 -19.59
CA ASN A 720 30.23 -17.13 -20.06
C ASN A 720 30.07 -17.03 -21.60
N ASP A 721 29.62 -18.10 -22.24
CA ASP A 721 29.44 -18.18 -23.71
C ASP A 721 28.25 -17.34 -24.25
N TRP A 722 27.30 -16.92 -23.41
CA TRP A 722 26.15 -16.09 -23.82
C TRP A 722 26.46 -14.59 -23.90
N GLN A 723 27.66 -14.16 -23.49
CA GLN A 723 28.05 -12.74 -23.42
C GLN A 723 27.96 -12.05 -24.78
N PHE A 724 28.29 -12.73 -25.88
CA PHE A 724 28.22 -12.11 -27.21
C PHE A 724 26.76 -11.88 -27.67
N VAL A 725 25.81 -12.73 -27.25
CA VAL A 725 24.38 -12.54 -27.54
C VAL A 725 23.84 -11.34 -26.77
N TYR A 726 24.20 -11.25 -25.50
CA TYR A 726 23.74 -10.16 -24.65
C TYR A 726 24.39 -8.82 -25.00
N LEU A 727 25.72 -8.77 -25.08
CA LEU A 727 26.50 -7.54 -25.28
C LEU A 727 26.58 -7.10 -26.75
N GLY A 728 26.34 -8.01 -27.70
CA GLY A 728 26.34 -7.75 -29.14
C GLY A 728 24.94 -7.83 -29.71
N CYS A 729 24.42 -9.05 -29.87
CA CYS A 729 23.23 -9.32 -30.68
C CYS A 729 21.99 -8.53 -30.28
N ARG A 730 21.55 -8.67 -29.02
CA ARG A 730 20.31 -8.00 -28.58
C ARG A 730 20.49 -6.49 -28.50
N ARG A 731 21.65 -6.04 -28.03
CA ARG A 731 21.99 -4.61 -27.91
C ARG A 731 21.98 -3.91 -29.26
N VAL A 732 22.58 -4.52 -30.28
CA VAL A 732 22.62 -3.97 -31.63
C VAL A 732 21.26 -4.03 -32.31
N ALA A 733 20.52 -5.15 -32.16
CA ALA A 733 19.14 -5.23 -32.66
C ALA A 733 18.23 -4.15 -32.05
N PHE A 734 18.33 -3.94 -30.73
CA PHE A 734 17.65 -2.86 -30.02
C PHE A 734 18.02 -1.49 -30.59
N MET A 735 19.31 -1.25 -30.88
CA MET A 735 19.73 0.00 -31.53
C MET A 735 19.20 0.19 -32.94
N PHE A 736 19.08 -0.88 -33.73
CA PHE A 736 18.49 -0.78 -35.07
C PHE A 736 17.02 -0.37 -34.99
N ASP A 737 16.27 -0.93 -34.05
CA ASP A 737 14.86 -0.57 -33.83
C ASP A 737 14.71 0.88 -33.35
N LEU A 738 15.50 1.30 -32.36
CA LEU A 738 15.55 2.70 -31.91
C LEU A 738 15.94 3.67 -33.03
N ALA A 739 16.83 3.27 -33.93
CA ALA A 739 17.22 4.06 -35.09
C ALA A 739 16.18 4.00 -36.25
N GLY A 740 15.04 3.33 -36.04
CA GLY A 740 13.91 3.29 -36.97
C GLY A 740 13.98 2.20 -38.05
N ASP A 741 14.88 1.23 -37.94
CA ASP A 741 15.01 0.11 -38.89
C ASP A 741 14.82 -1.26 -38.23
N LYS A 742 13.57 -1.52 -37.84
CA LYS A 742 13.11 -2.79 -37.30
C LYS A 742 13.42 -3.98 -38.21
N ALA A 743 13.39 -3.80 -39.53
CA ALA A 743 13.68 -4.88 -40.48
C ALA A 743 15.15 -5.32 -40.39
N ARG A 744 16.08 -4.36 -40.32
CA ARG A 744 17.50 -4.65 -40.11
C ARG A 744 17.77 -5.23 -38.71
N ALA A 745 17.05 -4.78 -37.69
CA ALA A 745 17.11 -5.38 -36.35
C ALA A 745 16.81 -6.88 -36.38
N LEU A 746 15.75 -7.29 -37.08
CA LEU A 746 15.37 -8.70 -37.23
C LEU A 746 16.38 -9.51 -38.05
N GLU A 747 16.93 -8.93 -39.13
CA GLU A 747 18.01 -9.57 -39.90
C GLU A 747 19.26 -9.79 -39.02
N HIS A 748 19.65 -8.80 -38.22
CA HIS A 748 20.76 -8.92 -37.29
C HIS A 748 20.55 -10.03 -36.26
N LEU A 749 19.32 -10.20 -35.74
CA LEU A 749 18.99 -11.31 -34.83
C LEU A 749 19.09 -12.68 -35.51
N GLU A 750 18.75 -12.79 -36.79
CA GLU A 750 18.93 -14.03 -37.56
C GLU A 750 20.42 -14.33 -37.79
N ASP A 751 21.23 -13.34 -38.20
CA ASP A 751 22.69 -13.48 -38.35
C ASP A 751 23.34 -13.94 -37.04
N CYS A 752 22.91 -13.33 -35.94
CA CYS A 752 23.36 -13.70 -34.60
C CYS A 752 22.97 -15.12 -34.22
N ALA A 753 21.75 -15.55 -34.51
CA ALA A 753 21.30 -16.91 -34.22
C ALA A 753 22.14 -17.95 -34.97
N GLU A 754 22.46 -17.71 -36.25
CA GLU A 754 23.38 -18.56 -37.00
C GLU A 754 24.76 -18.63 -36.33
N ARG A 755 25.24 -17.50 -35.82
CA ARG A 755 26.53 -17.42 -35.13
C ARG A 755 26.54 -18.20 -33.81
N VAL A 756 25.47 -18.11 -33.01
CA VAL A 756 25.28 -18.93 -31.80
C VAL A 756 25.31 -20.40 -32.15
N GLU A 757 24.53 -20.82 -33.14
CA GLU A 757 24.47 -22.23 -33.55
C GLU A 757 25.85 -22.73 -34.02
N GLN A 758 26.60 -21.92 -34.78
CA GLN A 758 27.96 -22.27 -35.20
C GLN A 758 28.94 -22.37 -34.04
N ALA A 759 28.96 -21.37 -33.14
CA ALA A 759 29.86 -21.35 -31.98
C ALA A 759 29.61 -22.54 -31.05
N MET A 760 28.34 -22.96 -30.91
CA MET A 760 27.93 -24.02 -29.98
C MET A 760 27.89 -25.42 -30.62
N SER A 761 28.04 -25.52 -31.95
CA SER A 761 28.08 -26.80 -32.71
C SER A 761 29.26 -27.72 -32.35
N GLY A 762 30.30 -27.21 -31.69
CA GLY A 762 31.49 -27.97 -31.29
C GLY A 762 31.33 -28.78 -29.99
N SER A 763 30.27 -28.55 -29.21
CA SER A 763 29.97 -29.27 -27.98
C SER A 763 29.01 -30.44 -28.24
N THR A 764 29.37 -31.66 -27.83
CA THR A 764 28.48 -32.84 -27.96
C THR A 764 27.28 -32.82 -27.01
N THR A 765 27.24 -31.88 -26.05
CA THR A 765 26.14 -31.73 -25.08
C THR A 765 25.69 -30.27 -25.04
N PRO A 766 24.40 -29.96 -25.28
CA PRO A 766 23.87 -28.61 -25.08
C PRO A 766 24.10 -28.16 -23.63
N THR A 767 24.71 -26.99 -23.43
CA THR A 767 24.97 -26.44 -22.10
C THR A 767 23.84 -25.49 -21.69
N ALA A 768 23.66 -25.25 -20.39
CA ALA A 768 22.75 -24.21 -19.89
C ALA A 768 23.01 -22.83 -20.53
N GLN A 769 24.26 -22.56 -20.92
CA GLN A 769 24.67 -21.31 -21.58
C GLN A 769 24.17 -21.22 -23.03
N PHE A 770 24.11 -22.36 -23.74
CA PHE A 770 23.50 -22.39 -25.07
C PHE A 770 22.00 -22.16 -25.00
N ALA A 771 21.32 -22.80 -24.05
CA ALA A 771 19.89 -22.58 -23.81
C ALA A 771 19.61 -21.10 -23.52
N GLU A 772 20.37 -20.50 -22.61
CA GLU A 772 20.24 -19.08 -22.26
C GLU A 772 20.45 -18.17 -23.49
N SER A 773 21.42 -18.48 -24.35
CA SER A 773 21.66 -17.73 -25.60
C SER A 773 20.44 -17.74 -26.51
N ILE A 774 19.79 -18.90 -26.68
CA ILE A 774 18.57 -19.02 -27.51
C ILE A 774 17.38 -18.34 -26.84
N ARG A 775 17.25 -18.44 -25.50
CA ARG A 775 16.20 -17.75 -24.72
C ARG A 775 16.28 -16.24 -24.92
N LEU A 776 17.47 -15.69 -24.79
CA LEU A 776 17.77 -14.27 -24.96
C LEU A 776 17.45 -13.77 -26.37
N LEU A 777 17.69 -14.59 -27.40
CA LEU A 777 17.25 -14.28 -28.77
C LEU A 777 15.73 -14.33 -28.91
N ALA A 778 15.05 -15.32 -28.32
CA ALA A 778 13.59 -15.41 -28.34
C ALA A 778 12.94 -14.15 -27.72
N ALA A 779 13.40 -13.75 -26.53
CA ALA A 779 12.95 -12.53 -25.85
C ALA A 779 13.18 -11.29 -26.72
N ALA A 780 14.31 -11.20 -27.43
CA ALA A 780 14.58 -10.07 -28.32
C ALA A 780 13.62 -10.01 -29.52
N HIS A 781 13.23 -11.16 -30.08
CA HIS A 781 12.21 -11.19 -31.13
C HIS A 781 10.82 -10.79 -30.60
N PHE A 782 10.40 -11.29 -29.43
CA PHE A 782 9.11 -10.89 -28.83
C PHE A 782 9.07 -9.41 -28.48
N TRP A 783 10.17 -8.87 -27.94
CA TRP A 783 10.31 -7.43 -27.69
C TRP A 783 10.19 -6.59 -28.97
N LEU A 784 10.67 -7.11 -30.11
CA LEU A 784 10.50 -6.51 -31.44
C LEU A 784 9.16 -6.90 -32.10
N ASP A 785 8.15 -7.38 -31.39
CA ASP A 785 6.88 -7.88 -31.95
C ASP A 785 7.02 -8.91 -33.11
N ASP A 786 8.17 -9.59 -33.23
CA ASP A 786 8.38 -10.65 -34.22
C ASP A 786 7.98 -12.00 -33.62
N LEU A 787 6.67 -12.21 -33.55
CA LEU A 787 6.08 -13.43 -33.01
C LEU A 787 6.62 -14.69 -33.71
N ALA A 788 6.79 -14.63 -35.04
CA ALA A 788 7.24 -15.79 -35.81
C ALA A 788 8.71 -16.14 -35.52
N GLY A 789 9.60 -15.14 -35.44
CA GLY A 789 10.99 -15.34 -35.03
C GLY A 789 11.10 -15.82 -33.58
N GLY A 790 10.37 -15.18 -32.68
CA GLY A 790 10.33 -15.55 -31.27
C GLY A 790 9.88 -17.00 -31.07
N GLN A 791 8.79 -17.42 -31.73
CA GLN A 791 8.30 -18.80 -31.67
C GLN A 791 9.30 -19.83 -32.23
N ARG A 792 10.02 -19.51 -33.32
CA ARG A 792 11.09 -20.39 -33.83
C ARG A 792 12.19 -20.59 -32.79
N ARG A 793 12.63 -19.51 -32.13
CA ARG A 793 13.66 -19.58 -31.08
C ARG A 793 13.15 -20.27 -29.82
N LEU A 794 11.91 -20.02 -29.43
CA LEU A 794 11.26 -20.70 -28.31
C LEU A 794 11.16 -22.22 -28.53
N SER A 795 10.83 -22.67 -29.75
CA SER A 795 10.85 -24.09 -30.10
C SER A 795 12.27 -24.67 -29.95
N ARG A 796 13.29 -23.95 -30.45
CA ARG A 796 14.69 -24.37 -30.32
C ARG A 796 15.14 -24.42 -28.86
N PHE A 797 14.75 -23.43 -28.05
CA PHE A 797 15.00 -23.39 -26.62
C PHE A 797 14.41 -24.63 -25.94
N THR A 798 13.14 -24.93 -26.23
CA THR A 798 12.43 -26.10 -25.71
C THR A 798 13.15 -27.41 -26.03
N ASP A 799 13.64 -27.58 -27.27
CA ASP A 799 14.39 -28.77 -27.69
C ASP A 799 15.70 -28.92 -26.91
N ILE A 800 16.43 -27.82 -26.71
CA ILE A 800 17.69 -27.81 -25.97
C ILE A 800 17.46 -28.28 -24.53
N GLY A 801 16.41 -27.79 -23.87
CA GLY A 801 16.19 -28.11 -22.47
C GLY A 801 15.77 -29.55 -22.19
N GLN A 802 15.41 -30.35 -23.20
CA GLN A 802 15.01 -31.75 -23.02
C GLN A 802 16.11 -32.61 -22.39
N VAL A 803 17.37 -32.18 -22.47
CA VAL A 803 18.51 -32.88 -21.88
C VAL A 803 18.77 -32.50 -20.41
N PHE A 804 18.14 -31.42 -19.91
CA PHE A 804 18.32 -30.97 -18.54
C PHE A 804 17.55 -31.85 -17.56
N THR A 805 18.03 -31.92 -16.32
CA THR A 805 17.43 -32.72 -15.23
C THR A 805 17.44 -31.95 -13.92
N GLY A 806 16.60 -32.34 -12.96
CA GLY A 806 16.55 -31.71 -11.63
C GLY A 806 16.22 -30.21 -11.70
N SER A 807 16.90 -29.40 -10.89
CA SER A 807 16.62 -27.95 -10.82
C SER A 807 16.95 -27.18 -12.11
N GLU A 808 17.90 -27.64 -12.92
CA GLU A 808 18.16 -27.04 -14.23
C GLU A 808 16.99 -27.22 -15.20
N ARG A 809 16.31 -28.38 -15.12
CA ARG A 809 15.11 -28.62 -15.92
C ARG A 809 13.96 -27.72 -15.46
N VAL A 810 13.76 -27.59 -14.15
CA VAL A 810 12.74 -26.69 -13.56
C VAL A 810 12.95 -25.24 -14.00
N ALA A 811 14.18 -24.74 -13.87
CA ALA A 811 14.53 -23.40 -14.31
C ALA A 811 14.19 -23.18 -15.80
N HIS A 812 14.55 -24.15 -16.64
CA HIS A 812 14.34 -24.05 -18.08
C HIS A 812 12.86 -24.00 -18.48
N VAL A 813 12.01 -24.83 -17.86
CA VAL A 813 10.57 -24.86 -18.19
C VAL A 813 9.83 -23.63 -17.67
N ILE A 814 10.25 -23.07 -16.52
CA ILE A 814 9.74 -21.78 -16.02
C ILE A 814 10.12 -20.66 -17.00
N GLN A 815 11.39 -20.57 -17.42
CA GLN A 815 11.84 -19.59 -18.43
C GLN A 815 11.09 -19.69 -19.75
N ARG A 816 10.71 -20.92 -20.15
CA ARG A 816 9.90 -21.14 -21.35
C ARG A 816 8.49 -20.59 -21.14
N ALA A 817 7.90 -20.76 -19.96
CA ALA A 817 6.58 -20.22 -19.62
C ALA A 817 6.62 -18.68 -19.56
N GLU A 818 7.64 -18.07 -18.97
CA GLU A 818 7.85 -16.61 -18.98
C GLU A 818 7.87 -16.05 -20.42
N LEU A 819 8.63 -16.67 -21.32
CA LEU A 819 8.66 -16.28 -22.74
C LEU A 819 7.29 -16.43 -23.43
N LEU A 820 6.47 -17.39 -23.00
CA LEU A 820 5.11 -17.56 -23.53
C LEU A 820 4.17 -16.47 -23.02
N ILE A 821 4.30 -16.07 -21.74
CA ILE A 821 3.59 -14.91 -21.18
C ILE A 821 3.97 -13.65 -21.98
N GLU A 822 5.26 -13.39 -22.20
CA GLU A 822 5.75 -12.26 -23.00
C GLU A 822 5.23 -12.26 -24.44
N SER A 823 4.97 -13.45 -25.02
CA SER A 823 4.43 -13.56 -26.38
C SER A 823 2.96 -13.17 -26.50
N GLY A 824 2.25 -12.99 -25.37
CA GLY A 824 0.81 -12.68 -25.32
C GLY A 824 -0.12 -13.88 -25.58
N ASP A 825 0.43 -15.08 -25.74
CA ASP A 825 -0.32 -16.33 -25.95
C ASP A 825 -0.58 -17.03 -24.60
N ALA A 826 -1.65 -16.61 -23.93
CA ALA A 826 -2.01 -17.09 -22.60
C ALA A 826 -2.34 -18.59 -22.55
N GLU A 827 -2.88 -19.18 -23.62
CA GLU A 827 -3.19 -20.62 -23.66
C GLU A 827 -1.90 -21.44 -23.67
N LEU A 828 -0.93 -21.05 -24.51
CA LEU A 828 0.38 -21.70 -24.51
C LEU A 828 1.13 -21.44 -23.19
N ALA A 829 1.02 -20.24 -22.62
CA ALA A 829 1.63 -19.92 -21.33
C ALA A 829 1.11 -20.82 -20.20
N LEU A 830 -0.21 -20.99 -20.07
CA LEU A 830 -0.82 -21.91 -19.11
C LEU A 830 -0.32 -23.35 -19.29
N SER A 831 -0.36 -23.86 -20.52
CA SER A 831 0.19 -25.19 -20.81
C SER A 831 1.69 -25.29 -20.50
N GLY A 832 2.44 -24.20 -20.69
CA GLY A 832 3.85 -24.11 -20.35
C GLY A 832 4.12 -24.18 -18.85
N LEU A 833 3.24 -23.58 -18.04
CA LEU A 833 3.27 -23.62 -16.58
C LEU A 833 2.88 -25.01 -16.05
N ASP A 834 1.93 -25.71 -16.67
CA ASP A 834 1.58 -27.09 -16.31
C ASP A 834 2.74 -28.07 -16.49
N ASP A 835 3.52 -27.91 -17.56
CA ASP A 835 4.76 -28.67 -17.76
C ASP A 835 5.80 -28.36 -16.66
N ALA A 836 5.86 -27.10 -16.21
CA ALA A 836 6.75 -26.68 -15.13
C ALA A 836 6.33 -27.28 -13.78
N VAL A 837 5.02 -27.35 -13.52
CA VAL A 837 4.44 -28.06 -12.38
C VAL A 837 4.90 -29.52 -12.36
N ASN A 838 4.78 -30.25 -13.47
CA ASN A 838 5.17 -31.65 -13.54
C ASN A 838 6.65 -31.85 -13.22
N THR A 839 7.51 -31.00 -13.79
CA THR A 839 8.95 -31.03 -13.54
C THR A 839 9.28 -30.71 -12.07
N TRP A 840 8.60 -29.72 -11.48
CA TRP A 840 8.77 -29.36 -10.09
C TRP A 840 8.34 -30.50 -9.15
N LYS A 841 7.24 -31.20 -9.43
CA LYS A 841 6.78 -32.36 -8.63
C LYS A 841 7.84 -33.46 -8.58
N GLU A 842 8.54 -33.72 -9.68
CA GLU A 842 9.65 -34.68 -9.69
C GLU A 842 10.80 -34.24 -8.78
N LEU A 843 11.17 -32.95 -8.84
CA LEU A 843 12.20 -32.38 -7.97
C LEU A 843 11.80 -32.49 -6.49
N ALA A 844 10.60 -32.03 -6.15
CA ALA A 844 10.05 -32.06 -4.80
C ALA A 844 9.98 -33.48 -4.22
N SER A 845 9.48 -34.44 -5.02
CA SER A 845 9.37 -35.85 -4.59
C SER A 845 10.72 -36.52 -4.35
N SER A 846 11.79 -35.99 -4.96
CA SER A 846 13.16 -36.50 -4.80
C SER A 846 13.95 -35.84 -3.67
N ALA A 847 13.42 -34.76 -3.06
CA ALA A 847 14.10 -34.01 -2.03
C ALA A 847 14.18 -34.82 -0.72
N GLY A 848 15.39 -35.14 -0.27
CA GLY A 848 15.63 -35.93 0.95
C GLY A 848 16.37 -35.17 2.05
N SER A 849 16.83 -33.94 1.78
CA SER A 849 17.58 -33.10 2.71
C SER A 849 17.02 -31.68 2.78
N ASP A 850 17.27 -30.96 3.89
CA ASP A 850 16.84 -29.57 4.08
C ASP A 850 17.20 -28.66 2.89
N ASP A 851 18.40 -28.82 2.32
CA ASP A 851 18.84 -27.96 1.22
C ASP A 851 18.12 -28.27 -0.10
N GLU A 852 17.81 -29.54 -0.37
CA GLU A 852 17.00 -29.97 -1.52
C GLU A 852 15.53 -29.55 -1.35
N ILE A 853 14.99 -29.64 -0.13
CA ILE A 853 13.63 -29.18 0.18
C ILE A 853 13.53 -27.67 -0.02
N LYS A 854 14.46 -26.88 0.53
CA LYS A 854 14.52 -25.43 0.29
C LYS A 854 14.74 -25.08 -1.18
N GLU A 855 15.43 -25.93 -1.93
CA GLU A 855 15.57 -25.78 -3.38
C GLU A 855 14.23 -25.95 -4.09
N ALA A 856 13.50 -27.03 -3.81
CA ALA A 856 12.16 -27.25 -4.35
C ALA A 856 11.19 -26.11 -3.97
N LEU A 857 11.16 -25.70 -2.69
CA LEU A 857 10.33 -24.59 -2.22
C LEU A 857 10.72 -23.26 -2.86
N GLY A 858 12.01 -22.98 -2.99
CA GLY A 858 12.49 -21.77 -3.65
C GLY A 858 12.03 -21.64 -5.10
N TRP A 859 12.08 -22.72 -5.88
CA TRP A 859 11.55 -22.75 -7.25
C TRP A 859 10.02 -22.61 -7.31
N LEU A 860 9.31 -22.97 -6.25
CA LEU A 860 7.86 -22.80 -6.17
C LEU A 860 7.47 -21.34 -5.88
N THR A 861 8.07 -20.70 -4.86
CA THR A 861 7.53 -19.46 -4.27
C THR A 861 8.24 -18.18 -4.67
N ARG A 862 9.55 -18.21 -4.97
CA ARG A 862 10.35 -16.97 -5.11
C ARG A 862 11.36 -16.99 -6.26
N GLY A 863 11.56 -18.16 -6.85
CA GLY A 863 12.52 -18.36 -7.93
C GLY A 863 13.97 -18.38 -7.46
N ARG A 864 14.87 -18.81 -8.35
CA ARG A 864 16.31 -18.97 -8.06
C ARG A 864 17.15 -18.66 -9.28
N ALA A 865 18.40 -18.23 -9.03
CA ALA A 865 19.40 -18.15 -10.08
C ALA A 865 19.72 -19.55 -10.61
N SER A 866 19.76 -19.71 -11.94
CA SER A 866 20.19 -20.95 -12.56
C SER A 866 21.71 -21.17 -12.39
N GLN A 867 22.19 -22.39 -12.65
CA GLN A 867 23.64 -22.65 -12.67
C GLN A 867 24.39 -21.89 -13.79
N ALA A 868 23.67 -21.33 -14.77
CA ALA A 868 24.25 -20.39 -15.73
C ALA A 868 24.56 -19.08 -15.00
N ARG A 869 25.81 -18.92 -14.54
CA ARG A 869 26.26 -17.69 -13.88
C ARG A 869 25.97 -16.46 -14.77
N GLY A 870 25.08 -15.60 -14.26
CA GLY A 870 24.65 -14.36 -14.90
C GLY A 870 23.40 -14.47 -15.78
N SER A 871 22.66 -15.59 -15.75
CA SER A 871 21.23 -15.54 -16.10
C SER A 871 20.50 -14.67 -15.09
N ALA A 872 19.45 -13.97 -15.52
CA ALA A 872 18.53 -13.30 -14.58
C ALA A 872 18.03 -14.31 -13.52
N ALA A 873 17.72 -13.82 -12.32
CA ALA A 873 16.98 -14.62 -11.37
C ALA A 873 15.65 -15.02 -12.02
N ASN A 874 15.35 -16.32 -12.06
CA ASN A 874 14.05 -16.78 -12.53
C ASN A 874 12.99 -16.40 -11.50
N ILE A 875 11.75 -16.22 -11.93
CA ILE A 875 10.63 -16.11 -11.00
C ILE A 875 10.27 -17.50 -10.45
N GLY A 876 9.55 -17.54 -9.32
CA GLY A 876 8.99 -18.79 -8.80
C GLY A 876 7.81 -19.26 -9.65
N LEU A 877 7.49 -20.55 -9.62
CA LEU A 877 6.36 -21.10 -10.37
C LEU A 877 5.02 -20.46 -10.01
N VAL A 878 4.76 -20.22 -8.72
CA VAL A 878 3.53 -19.52 -8.26
C VAL A 878 3.54 -18.05 -8.68
N PRO A 879 4.62 -17.27 -8.45
CA PRO A 879 4.75 -15.94 -9.05
C PRO A 879 4.55 -15.89 -10.57
N ALA A 880 4.90 -16.95 -11.32
CA ALA A 880 4.66 -17.00 -12.76
C ALA A 880 3.17 -17.10 -13.11
N TYR A 881 2.38 -17.83 -12.33
CA TYR A 881 0.91 -17.82 -12.46
C TYR A 881 0.34 -16.44 -12.13
N ALA A 882 0.81 -15.79 -11.07
CA ALA A 882 0.40 -14.43 -10.72
C ALA A 882 0.75 -13.44 -11.84
N LEU A 883 1.97 -13.50 -12.38
CA LEU A 883 2.42 -12.68 -13.51
C LEU A 883 1.55 -12.87 -14.75
N LEU A 884 1.15 -14.10 -15.08
CA LEU A 884 0.23 -14.36 -16.19
C LEU A 884 -1.13 -13.68 -15.95
N VAL A 885 -1.68 -13.78 -14.74
CA VAL A 885 -2.93 -13.12 -14.36
C VAL A 885 -2.79 -11.61 -14.49
N ASP A 886 -1.74 -11.01 -13.95
CA ASP A 886 -1.49 -9.57 -14.02
C ASP A 886 -1.33 -9.11 -15.47
N THR A 887 -0.61 -9.87 -16.31
CA THR A 887 -0.44 -9.56 -17.73
C THR A 887 -1.78 -9.59 -18.48
N LEU A 888 -2.62 -10.58 -18.21
CA LEU A 888 -3.96 -10.69 -18.78
C LEU A 888 -4.85 -9.51 -18.36
N ARG A 889 -4.79 -9.13 -17.08
CA ARG A 889 -5.59 -8.03 -16.51
C ARG A 889 -5.10 -6.66 -16.96
N GLU A 890 -3.79 -6.43 -17.00
CA GLU A 890 -3.18 -5.19 -17.49
C GLU A 890 -3.53 -4.96 -18.97
N HIS A 891 -3.54 -6.01 -19.78
CA HIS A 891 -3.97 -5.89 -21.17
C HIS A 891 -5.40 -5.36 -21.28
N VAL A 892 -6.33 -5.83 -20.44
CA VAL A 892 -7.71 -5.33 -20.38
C VAL A 892 -7.75 -3.89 -19.87
N ALA A 893 -7.01 -3.58 -18.79
CA ALA A 893 -6.92 -2.25 -18.22
C ALA A 893 -6.46 -1.19 -19.23
N VAL A 894 -5.49 -1.54 -20.09
CA VAL A 894 -4.90 -0.64 -21.09
C VAL A 894 -5.73 -0.56 -22.37
N THR A 895 -6.26 -1.69 -22.86
CA THR A 895 -6.88 -1.75 -24.20
C THR A 895 -8.40 -1.77 -24.18
N GLY A 896 -9.01 -2.19 -23.08
CA GLY A 896 -10.44 -2.53 -22.98
C GLY A 896 -10.84 -3.80 -23.74
N GLU A 897 -9.89 -4.55 -24.30
CA GLU A 897 -10.16 -5.77 -25.07
C GLU A 897 -10.32 -6.98 -24.13
N ILE A 898 -11.56 -7.46 -24.00
CA ILE A 898 -11.89 -8.67 -23.23
C ILE A 898 -11.92 -9.89 -24.16
N LYS A 899 -11.00 -10.84 -23.92
CA LYS A 899 -10.97 -12.12 -24.64
C LYS A 899 -12.06 -13.08 -24.12
N PRO A 900 -12.72 -13.90 -24.96
CA PRO A 900 -13.82 -14.76 -24.54
C PRO A 900 -13.50 -15.78 -23.42
N ASN A 901 -12.23 -16.15 -23.25
CA ASN A 901 -11.75 -17.11 -22.27
C ASN A 901 -11.00 -16.45 -21.10
N LEU A 902 -10.97 -15.11 -21.01
CA LEU A 902 -10.25 -14.37 -19.98
C LEU A 902 -10.63 -14.83 -18.57
N ARG A 903 -11.93 -14.82 -18.25
CA ARG A 903 -12.46 -15.21 -16.93
C ARG A 903 -11.99 -16.61 -16.52
N SER A 904 -12.14 -17.59 -17.43
CA SER A 904 -11.67 -18.97 -17.18
C SER A 904 -10.15 -19.05 -17.04
N GLN A 905 -9.37 -18.35 -17.87
CA GLN A 905 -7.91 -18.39 -17.81
C GLN A 905 -7.36 -17.81 -16.50
N VAL A 906 -7.94 -16.70 -16.04
CA VAL A 906 -7.57 -16.08 -14.75
C VAL A 906 -7.94 -17.00 -13.59
N ALA A 907 -9.15 -17.58 -13.61
CA ALA A 907 -9.60 -18.52 -12.57
C ALA A 907 -8.72 -19.78 -12.52
N ASP A 908 -8.44 -20.39 -13.68
CA ASP A 908 -7.62 -21.61 -13.80
C ASP A 908 -6.18 -21.35 -13.33
N ALA A 909 -5.60 -20.20 -13.69
CA ALA A 909 -4.27 -19.80 -13.24
C ALA A 909 -4.19 -19.64 -11.71
N ARG A 910 -5.15 -18.90 -11.11
CA ARG A 910 -5.23 -18.70 -9.66
C ARG A 910 -5.44 -20.02 -8.92
N SER A 911 -6.41 -20.83 -9.35
CA SER A 911 -6.71 -22.12 -8.73
C SER A 911 -5.51 -23.06 -8.77
N THR A 912 -4.91 -23.25 -9.95
CA THR A 912 -3.77 -24.16 -10.12
C THR A 912 -2.60 -23.75 -9.24
N GLY A 913 -2.27 -22.46 -9.18
CA GLY A 913 -1.20 -21.96 -8.33
C GLY A 913 -1.48 -22.16 -6.83
N VAL A 914 -2.73 -22.00 -6.38
CA VAL A 914 -3.14 -22.29 -4.99
C VAL A 914 -3.02 -23.79 -4.69
N ASP A 915 -3.46 -24.64 -5.60
CA ASP A 915 -3.44 -26.11 -5.44
C ASP A 915 -2.03 -26.68 -5.25
N LEU A 916 -1.02 -26.06 -5.89
CA LEU A 916 0.39 -26.43 -5.69
C LEU A 916 0.88 -26.20 -4.26
N ILE A 917 0.30 -25.22 -3.58
CA ILE A 917 0.68 -24.86 -2.22
C ILE A 917 -0.07 -25.73 -1.21
N ILE A 918 -1.39 -25.83 -1.33
CA ILE A 918 -2.24 -26.50 -0.32
C ILE A 918 -2.28 -28.02 -0.48
N GLY A 919 -2.02 -28.53 -1.69
CA GLY A 919 -2.03 -29.94 -2.03
C GLY A 919 -3.45 -30.51 -2.12
N GLU A 920 -4.00 -30.55 -3.34
CA GLU A 920 -5.13 -31.44 -3.66
C GLU A 920 -4.64 -32.72 -4.38
N GLY A 921 -5.19 -33.88 -4.00
CA GLY A 921 -4.92 -35.18 -4.64
C GLY A 921 -3.58 -35.85 -4.24
N GLU A 922 -2.80 -36.28 -5.23
CA GLU A 922 -1.48 -36.96 -5.05
C GLU A 922 -0.27 -36.00 -5.19
N THR A 923 -0.51 -34.68 -5.14
CA THR A 923 0.53 -33.67 -5.35
C THR A 923 1.29 -33.38 -4.05
N PRO A 924 2.64 -33.35 -4.03
CA PRO A 924 3.40 -32.86 -2.87
C PRO A 924 3.00 -31.41 -2.55
N ALA A 925 2.46 -31.16 -1.35
CA ALA A 925 2.10 -29.82 -0.91
C ALA A 925 3.35 -29.07 -0.42
N ALA A 926 3.44 -27.77 -0.69
CA ALA A 926 4.49 -26.92 -0.09
C ALA A 926 4.50 -27.03 1.44
N ARG A 927 3.30 -27.18 2.03
CA ARG A 927 3.12 -27.41 3.47
C ARG A 927 3.83 -28.67 3.98
N ASP A 928 3.76 -29.76 3.23
CA ASP A 928 4.39 -31.03 3.62
C ASP A 928 5.90 -30.92 3.58
N LEU A 929 6.43 -30.29 2.52
CA LEU A 929 7.85 -29.99 2.37
C LEU A 929 8.37 -29.11 3.52
N ILE A 930 7.62 -28.08 3.92
CA ILE A 930 7.98 -27.23 5.06
C ILE A 930 8.01 -28.04 6.36
N ALA A 931 7.06 -28.94 6.57
CA ALA A 931 7.02 -29.79 7.78
C ALA A 931 8.26 -30.70 7.90
N ASP A 932 8.85 -31.10 6.78
CA ASP A 932 10.04 -31.96 6.72
C ASP A 932 11.36 -31.21 6.98
N LEU A 933 11.37 -29.87 6.96
CA LEU A 933 12.57 -29.07 7.28
C LEU A 933 12.96 -29.24 8.75
N ILE A 934 14.24 -29.46 9.01
CA ILE A 934 14.76 -29.68 10.37
C ILE A 934 14.77 -28.36 11.18
N ARG A 935 15.22 -27.25 10.58
CA ARG A 935 15.40 -25.98 11.28
C ARG A 935 14.11 -25.15 11.33
N GLU A 936 13.75 -24.70 12.53
CA GLU A 936 12.60 -23.82 12.75
C GLU A 936 12.71 -22.50 11.97
N GLN A 937 13.89 -21.87 11.95
CA GLN A 937 14.11 -20.65 11.18
C GLN A 937 13.89 -20.84 9.67
N ASP A 938 14.24 -22.01 9.13
CA ASP A 938 14.01 -22.33 7.73
C ASP A 938 12.49 -22.54 7.48
N ARG A 939 11.78 -23.21 8.40
CA ARG A 939 10.31 -23.35 8.34
C ARG A 939 9.60 -22.01 8.38
N ASP A 940 10.00 -21.11 9.28
CA ASP A 940 9.39 -19.78 9.43
C ASP A 940 9.57 -18.93 8.17
N LEU A 941 10.77 -18.98 7.58
CA LEU A 941 11.10 -18.26 6.37
C LEU A 941 10.27 -18.80 5.18
N GLU A 942 10.25 -20.11 4.97
CA GLU A 942 9.51 -20.70 3.85
C GLU A 942 7.99 -20.61 4.02
N THR A 943 7.47 -20.64 5.27
CA THR A 943 6.05 -20.37 5.55
C THR A 943 5.66 -18.95 5.14
N ARG A 944 6.52 -17.96 5.42
CA ARG A 944 6.29 -16.58 4.97
C ARG A 944 6.16 -16.51 3.45
N HIS A 945 7.11 -17.11 2.72
CA HIS A 945 7.08 -17.11 1.26
C HIS A 945 5.88 -17.84 0.68
N VAL A 946 5.40 -18.89 1.34
CA VAL A 946 4.15 -19.57 0.95
C VAL A 946 2.94 -18.67 1.17
N VAL A 947 2.89 -17.91 2.26
CA VAL A 947 1.82 -16.93 2.51
C VAL A 947 1.85 -15.83 1.45
N GLU A 948 3.01 -15.24 1.16
CA GLU A 948 3.21 -14.23 0.09
C GLU A 948 2.77 -14.78 -1.29
N ALA A 949 3.07 -16.04 -1.57
CA ALA A 949 2.70 -16.72 -2.82
C ALA A 949 1.18 -17.01 -2.91
N LEU A 950 0.52 -17.33 -1.79
CA LEU A 950 -0.94 -17.52 -1.78
C LEU A 950 -1.67 -16.18 -1.98
N THR A 951 -1.20 -15.12 -1.33
CA THR A 951 -1.85 -13.80 -1.39
C THR A 951 -1.75 -13.18 -2.77
N SER A 952 -0.64 -13.36 -3.50
CA SER A 952 -0.50 -12.91 -4.89
C SER A 952 -1.47 -13.58 -5.86
N LEU A 953 -1.96 -14.79 -5.54
CA LEU A 953 -2.99 -15.50 -6.30
C LEU A 953 -4.43 -15.25 -5.79
N ARG A 954 -4.62 -14.31 -4.86
CA ARG A 954 -5.90 -14.06 -4.15
C ARG A 954 -6.38 -15.24 -3.29
N GLY A 955 -5.49 -16.15 -2.91
CA GLY A 955 -5.72 -17.30 -2.02
C GLY A 955 -5.83 -16.93 -0.53
N PHE A 956 -6.48 -15.82 -0.20
CA PHE A 956 -6.47 -15.22 1.15
C PHE A 956 -7.02 -16.15 2.25
N ALA A 957 -8.06 -16.94 1.96
CA ALA A 957 -8.64 -17.87 2.93
C ALA A 957 -7.64 -18.98 3.31
N HIS A 958 -6.92 -19.52 2.33
CA HIS A 958 -5.88 -20.52 2.56
C HIS A 958 -4.67 -19.93 3.28
N ALA A 959 -4.25 -18.71 2.90
CA ALA A 959 -3.18 -17.99 3.57
C ALA A 959 -3.51 -17.76 5.05
N LYS A 960 -4.75 -17.32 5.34
CA LYS A 960 -5.23 -17.14 6.71
C LYS A 960 -5.25 -18.46 7.48
N SER A 961 -5.76 -19.53 6.88
CA SER A 961 -5.76 -20.85 7.53
C SER A 961 -4.35 -21.34 7.86
N LEU A 962 -3.36 -21.01 7.03
CA LEU A 962 -1.96 -21.33 7.29
C LEU A 962 -1.41 -20.47 8.44
N ALA A 963 -1.68 -19.17 8.43
CA ALA A 963 -1.31 -18.28 9.52
C ALA A 963 -1.93 -18.71 10.86
N ASP A 964 -3.23 -19.00 10.89
CA ASP A 964 -3.95 -19.44 12.11
C ASP A 964 -3.43 -20.77 12.67
N SER A 965 -2.76 -21.59 11.85
CA SER A 965 -2.14 -22.83 12.30
C SER A 965 -0.81 -22.64 13.05
N GLU A 966 -0.30 -21.40 13.11
CA GLU A 966 0.91 -21.05 13.85
C GLU A 966 0.58 -20.71 15.32
N ASP A 967 1.10 -21.53 16.24
CA ASP A 967 0.88 -21.39 17.68
C ASP A 967 1.61 -20.15 18.27
N ARG A 968 2.72 -19.70 17.66
CA ARG A 968 3.48 -18.54 18.13
C ARG A 968 2.85 -17.25 17.62
N SER A 969 2.19 -16.53 18.53
CA SER A 969 1.50 -15.27 18.23
C SER A 969 2.35 -14.27 17.43
N SER A 970 3.64 -14.10 17.74
CA SER A 970 4.50 -13.15 17.01
C SER A 970 4.76 -13.53 15.55
N VAL A 971 4.81 -14.83 15.22
CA VAL A 971 4.97 -15.29 13.84
C VAL A 971 3.63 -15.21 13.12
N ARG A 972 2.57 -15.73 13.73
CA ARG A 972 1.18 -15.63 13.24
C ARG A 972 0.81 -14.20 12.87
N ASN A 973 1.01 -13.26 13.78
CA ASN A 973 0.64 -11.86 13.60
C ASN A 973 1.40 -11.23 12.41
N ARG A 974 2.68 -11.58 12.20
CA ARG A 974 3.42 -11.14 11.01
C ARG A 974 2.87 -11.72 9.70
N LEU A 975 2.41 -12.97 9.71
CA LEU A 975 1.77 -13.58 8.54
C LEU A 975 0.42 -12.92 8.24
N LEU A 976 -0.38 -12.64 9.28
CA LEU A 976 -1.65 -11.91 9.15
C LEU A 976 -1.45 -10.51 8.57
N ARG A 977 -0.37 -9.82 8.95
CA ARG A 977 0.03 -8.54 8.36
C ARG A 977 0.28 -8.63 6.85
N ILE A 978 1.04 -9.61 6.38
CA ILE A 978 1.28 -9.81 4.93
C ILE A 978 -0.05 -10.02 4.19
N ILE A 979 -0.95 -10.84 4.76
CA ILE A 979 -2.27 -11.09 4.18
C ILE A 979 -3.07 -9.79 4.10
N ALA A 980 -3.02 -8.96 5.15
CA ALA A 980 -3.74 -7.70 5.22
C ALA A 980 -3.19 -6.66 4.22
N GLU A 981 -1.88 -6.49 4.13
CA GLU A 981 -1.21 -5.57 3.19
C GLU A 981 -1.57 -5.92 1.73
N GLU A 982 -1.55 -7.21 1.38
CA GLU A 982 -1.95 -7.67 0.03
C GLU A 982 -3.45 -7.52 -0.24
N LEU A 983 -4.28 -7.63 0.81
CA LEU A 983 -5.72 -7.46 0.70
C LEU A 983 -6.09 -5.98 0.53
N THR A 984 -5.48 -5.08 1.30
CA THR A 984 -5.68 -3.63 1.20
C THR A 984 -5.07 -3.05 -0.08
N GLY A 985 -4.09 -3.71 -0.68
CA GLY A 985 -3.50 -3.41 -2.00
C GLY A 985 -4.16 -4.10 -3.20
N TRP A 986 -5.20 -4.93 -3.00
CA TRP A 986 -5.86 -5.69 -4.06
C TRP A 986 -6.31 -4.82 -5.23
N ASP A 987 -5.75 -5.04 -6.42
CA ASP A 987 -6.14 -4.40 -7.68
C ASP A 987 -6.37 -5.48 -8.77
N ASP A 988 -7.52 -5.44 -9.45
CA ASP A 988 -7.83 -6.28 -10.62
C ASP A 988 -7.64 -5.54 -11.96
N PHE A 989 -7.29 -4.25 -11.94
CA PHE A 989 -6.95 -3.45 -13.12
C PHE A 989 -5.54 -2.84 -13.03
N PRO A 990 -4.49 -3.66 -12.87
CA PRO A 990 -3.12 -3.17 -12.76
C PRO A 990 -2.77 -2.29 -13.96
N GLY A 991 -2.15 -1.14 -13.67
CA GLY A 991 -1.77 -0.15 -14.68
C GLY A 991 -2.84 0.91 -14.99
N SER A 992 -4.04 0.80 -14.41
CA SER A 992 -5.10 1.81 -14.48
C SER A 992 -5.45 2.35 -13.09
N SER A 993 -5.56 3.67 -12.95
CA SER A 993 -6.09 4.30 -11.74
C SER A 993 -7.61 4.51 -11.77
N MET A 994 -8.25 4.24 -12.91
CA MET A 994 -9.69 4.49 -13.13
C MET A 994 -10.60 3.48 -12.45
N ALA A 995 -10.15 2.24 -12.29
CA ALA A 995 -10.92 1.16 -11.69
C ALA A 995 -9.98 0.23 -10.92
N ARG A 996 -10.55 -0.60 -10.06
CA ARG A 996 -9.77 -1.46 -9.15
C ARG A 996 -10.39 -2.83 -8.88
N PHE A 997 -11.72 -2.96 -8.93
CA PHE A 997 -12.43 -4.18 -8.55
C PHE A 997 -13.22 -4.74 -9.72
N ASP A 998 -13.13 -6.06 -9.89
CA ASP A 998 -13.85 -6.90 -10.85
C ASP A 998 -14.21 -8.20 -10.12
N PHE A 999 -15.43 -8.27 -9.59
CA PHE A 999 -15.82 -9.30 -8.64
C PHE A 999 -15.96 -10.68 -9.29
N ASP A 1000 -16.63 -10.77 -10.44
CA ASP A 1000 -16.84 -12.04 -11.14
C ASP A 1000 -15.63 -12.46 -12.01
N GLY A 1001 -14.75 -11.50 -12.29
CA GLY A 1001 -13.51 -11.67 -13.00
C GLY A 1001 -13.64 -11.62 -14.52
N ASP A 1002 -14.69 -11.05 -15.10
CA ASP A 1002 -14.91 -11.00 -16.54
C ASP A 1002 -14.09 -9.93 -17.29
N GLY A 1003 -13.41 -9.05 -16.55
CA GLY A 1003 -12.61 -7.94 -17.09
C GLY A 1003 -13.34 -6.61 -17.14
N ARG A 1004 -14.55 -6.51 -16.60
CA ARG A 1004 -15.30 -5.26 -16.47
C ARG A 1004 -15.22 -4.75 -15.04
N PRO A 1005 -15.03 -3.44 -14.84
CA PRO A 1005 -15.02 -2.87 -13.51
C PRO A 1005 -16.43 -2.82 -12.90
N ASP A 1006 -16.55 -3.27 -11.65
CA ASP A 1006 -17.78 -3.15 -10.86
C ASP A 1006 -18.22 -1.69 -10.74
N PHE A 1007 -17.24 -0.81 -10.48
CA PHE A 1007 -17.37 0.64 -10.37
C PHE A 1007 -16.02 1.32 -10.61
N PHE A 1008 -16.06 2.63 -10.85
CA PHE A 1008 -14.90 3.46 -11.15
C PHE A 1008 -14.54 4.35 -9.96
N ASN A 1009 -13.26 4.72 -9.89
CA ASN A 1009 -12.70 5.51 -8.82
C ASN A 1009 -13.32 6.92 -8.79
N PRO A 1010 -13.75 7.42 -7.62
CA PRO A 1010 -14.44 8.71 -7.48
C PRO A 1010 -13.61 9.92 -7.89
N GLN A 1011 -12.28 9.79 -8.01
CA GLN A 1011 -11.42 10.85 -8.53
C GLN A 1011 -11.72 11.24 -9.99
N TYR A 1012 -12.36 10.35 -10.76
CA TYR A 1012 -12.69 10.58 -12.17
C TYR A 1012 -14.13 11.07 -12.34
N ALA A 1013 -14.30 12.15 -13.10
CA ALA A 1013 -15.61 12.70 -13.41
C ALA A 1013 -16.36 11.83 -14.43
N GLU A 1014 -17.69 12.01 -14.49
CA GLU A 1014 -18.53 11.14 -15.31
C GLU A 1014 -18.16 11.18 -16.81
N SER A 1015 -17.62 12.30 -17.27
CA SER A 1015 -17.17 12.43 -18.66
C SER A 1015 -15.90 11.65 -18.97
N GLU A 1016 -15.02 11.44 -17.99
CA GLU A 1016 -13.66 10.92 -18.22
C GLU A 1016 -13.67 9.41 -18.44
N TRP A 1017 -14.31 8.67 -17.53
CA TRP A 1017 -14.52 7.24 -17.68
C TRP A 1017 -15.45 6.87 -18.86
N MET A 1018 -16.40 7.74 -19.27
CA MET A 1018 -17.14 7.52 -20.54
C MET A 1018 -16.24 7.59 -21.80
N MET A 1019 -15.05 8.18 -21.68
CA MET A 1019 -14.03 8.20 -22.75
C MET A 1019 -12.97 7.10 -22.57
N SER A 1020 -13.05 6.33 -21.48
CA SER A 1020 -12.15 5.21 -21.21
C SER A 1020 -12.43 4.03 -22.15
N PRO A 1021 -11.42 3.19 -22.46
CA PRO A 1021 -11.67 1.89 -23.08
C PRO A 1021 -12.43 0.92 -22.18
N LEU A 1022 -12.44 1.13 -20.85
CA LEU A 1022 -13.16 0.30 -19.88
C LEU A 1022 -14.66 0.61 -19.86
N GLN A 1023 -15.48 -0.42 -19.65
CA GLN A 1023 -16.93 -0.33 -19.56
C GLN A 1023 -17.40 -0.91 -18.23
N MET A 1024 -18.20 -0.15 -17.46
CA MET A 1024 -18.80 -0.65 -16.23
C MET A 1024 -19.55 -1.96 -16.49
N ASP A 1025 -19.39 -2.91 -15.57
CA ASP A 1025 -20.10 -4.18 -15.59
C ASP A 1025 -21.62 -3.99 -15.42
N ASP A 1026 -22.43 -4.76 -16.14
CA ASP A 1026 -23.89 -4.77 -16.02
C ASP A 1026 -24.45 -6.00 -15.27
N ASP A 1027 -23.57 -6.91 -14.85
CA ASP A 1027 -23.87 -8.15 -14.11
C ASP A 1027 -22.69 -8.50 -13.17
N ILE A 1028 -22.55 -7.74 -12.06
CA ILE A 1028 -21.35 -7.74 -11.18
C ILE A 1028 -20.93 -9.13 -10.68
N ASP A 1029 -21.88 -10.04 -10.44
CA ASP A 1029 -21.56 -11.40 -9.95
C ASP A 1029 -21.59 -12.48 -11.04
N GLY A 1030 -21.95 -12.09 -12.27
CA GLY A 1030 -21.97 -12.91 -13.46
C GLY A 1030 -22.97 -14.07 -13.39
N ASP A 1031 -24.06 -13.94 -12.61
CA ASP A 1031 -25.11 -14.96 -12.49
C ASP A 1031 -26.14 -14.91 -13.64
N GLY A 1032 -26.05 -13.89 -14.50
CA GLY A 1032 -26.90 -13.66 -15.67
C GLY A 1032 -28.10 -12.75 -15.41
N ILE A 1033 -28.16 -12.09 -14.25
CA ILE A 1033 -29.24 -11.20 -13.84
C ILE A 1033 -28.70 -9.77 -13.80
N PRO A 1034 -29.14 -8.87 -14.70
CA PRO A 1034 -28.58 -7.52 -14.75
C PRO A 1034 -28.75 -6.76 -13.43
N ASP A 1035 -27.77 -5.96 -13.03
CA ASP A 1035 -27.73 -5.21 -11.74
C ASP A 1035 -28.91 -4.23 -11.53
N THR A 1036 -29.63 -3.92 -12.61
CA THR A 1036 -30.88 -3.14 -12.56
C THR A 1036 -32.07 -3.91 -11.97
N GLN A 1037 -31.97 -5.24 -11.93
CA GLN A 1037 -32.98 -6.17 -11.45
C GLN A 1037 -32.43 -7.10 -10.35
N ASP A 1038 -31.10 -7.23 -10.26
CA ASP A 1038 -30.50 -8.06 -9.25
C ASP A 1038 -30.60 -7.43 -7.84
N LEU A 1039 -31.05 -8.24 -6.90
CA LEU A 1039 -31.13 -7.90 -5.50
C LEU A 1039 -29.95 -8.45 -4.70
N THR A 1040 -29.11 -9.30 -5.30
CA THR A 1040 -27.90 -9.86 -4.71
C THR A 1040 -26.68 -9.65 -5.60
N PRO A 1041 -26.35 -8.40 -6.00
CA PRO A 1041 -25.35 -8.07 -7.04
C PRO A 1041 -23.91 -8.49 -6.76
N TYR A 1042 -23.65 -9.16 -5.64
CA TYR A 1042 -22.33 -9.66 -5.27
C TYR A 1042 -22.41 -11.07 -4.69
N CYS A 1043 -23.51 -11.80 -4.89
CA CYS A 1043 -23.67 -13.15 -4.34
C CYS A 1043 -24.33 -14.09 -5.35
N PRO A 1044 -23.51 -14.75 -6.19
CA PRO A 1044 -24.04 -15.62 -7.22
C PRO A 1044 -24.73 -16.82 -6.55
N GLY A 1045 -26.05 -16.96 -6.78
CA GLY A 1045 -26.86 -18.04 -6.21
C GLY A 1045 -27.47 -17.78 -4.82
N CYS A 1046 -27.37 -16.56 -4.26
CA CYS A 1046 -28.05 -16.21 -3.01
C CYS A 1046 -29.59 -16.13 -3.12
N MET A 1047 -30.17 -16.05 -4.32
CA MET A 1047 -31.62 -15.92 -4.53
C MET A 1047 -32.46 -17.18 -4.18
N ASP A 1048 -31.83 -18.33 -3.92
CA ASP A 1048 -32.54 -19.53 -3.48
C ASP A 1048 -32.87 -19.45 -1.97
N VAL A 1049 -34.08 -18.98 -1.65
CA VAL A 1049 -34.64 -18.79 -0.29
C VAL A 1049 -34.49 -20.03 0.63
N GLY A 1050 -34.27 -21.22 0.06
CA GLY A 1050 -34.00 -22.46 0.80
C GLY A 1050 -32.60 -22.57 1.42
N SER A 1051 -31.66 -21.68 1.09
CA SER A 1051 -30.30 -21.65 1.65
C SER A 1051 -30.21 -20.85 2.96
N MET A 1052 -31.04 -19.79 3.11
CA MET A 1052 -31.07 -18.93 4.31
C MET A 1052 -31.55 -19.65 5.57
N SER A 1053 -32.40 -20.69 5.42
CA SER A 1053 -32.85 -21.55 6.53
C SER A 1053 -31.74 -22.45 7.12
N ARG A 1054 -30.52 -22.47 6.55
CA ARG A 1054 -29.41 -23.32 7.02
C ARG A 1054 -28.28 -22.55 7.73
N ARG A 1055 -28.37 -21.23 7.89
CA ARG A 1055 -27.47 -20.49 8.78
C ARG A 1055 -27.95 -20.59 10.23
#